data_AF-A0A517THX4-F1
#
_entry.id   AF-A0A517THX4-F1
#
_cell.length_a   1.000
_cell.length_b   1.000
_cell.length_c   1.000
_cell.angle_alpha   90.00
_cell.angle_beta   90.00
_cell.angle_gamma   90.00
#
_symmetry.space_group_name_H-M   'P 1'
#
loop_
_entity.id
_entity.type
_entity.pdbx_description
1 polymer ?
#
loop_
_entity_poly.entity_id
_entity_poly.type
_entity_poly.pdbx_seq_one_letter_code
_entity_poly.pdbx_strand_id
1 'polypeptide(L)'
;MAADCQVEAPLLDGDYDRDGVVSAADYTIYRDTLGQSVAARFEAADGDGDGVVDPEDHAVWAANYGARFTSSGSDLFDRYVAALNHDTALPLPNFAYAGYQRSEAPLPDPGWQVFRVGDFGAFPNDGLDDRAAVQNTIDAASNAANGAIVLFDAGRYLLSETTGLTDSVLDIGADNLILRGAGSQTGGTELYFREHLNSTTPEKFWSTPAMINARGGGGSVNGTLISTVSADARMGEHRIQVASAGSLSVGDVVAIRLDDPAAANDDLIAPYSVEDAWTTFRSGEITSELHRIAAINGNQLTFAEPLATDLDSQYRWEVRRLDAGRQLGFEDMTLRGGWTGDFVHHRSIIDDSGWTALRIVKYVDSWVENVRMVDWNQGLTLAVGMNTTVKDTVVEGTAGHSGISVQNTYGALLTNVHDRTDGGMWHPMGVSHRAAATVFHRVSWPSNRAFDAHGVFPHATLFDDSTGGLVGAASGSGGAQNNLPNHMRDLVMWNFNHTGQDGLYDWWRTSSRFYRILPPILVGWHGQSAQFLSGQVEYVESFGAAVQPASLFEAQLNVRFGATSASQTAARFEASPGIAEPWEPTTIAQPATRFSSSTPNDRPTETGGCGCGGVGCSACLAVAPATTVPSYELLAFEAAAPQPQRIDRQRGAQPISSKNLDGAQPGLSTELLGLPSPSIHEDDNQDAFVNALLADEVFGQAEPVDFDPDEESTLAAWAR
;
A
#
# COMPACT_ATOMS: atom_id res chain seq x y z
N MET A 1 -7.76 6.13 -33.97
CA MET A 1 -9.01 5.46 -33.55
C MET A 1 -8.63 4.05 -33.18
N ALA A 2 -8.19 3.87 -31.92
CA ALA A 2 -8.03 2.54 -31.35
C ALA A 2 -9.43 2.06 -30.97
N ALA A 3 -9.77 0.82 -31.31
CA ALA A 3 -11.00 0.23 -30.83
C ALA A 3 -10.86 0.03 -29.33
N ASP A 4 -11.66 0.77 -28.56
CA ASP A 4 -11.86 0.52 -27.13
C ASP A 4 -12.30 -0.93 -26.99
N CYS A 5 -11.46 -1.78 -26.38
CA CYS A 5 -11.89 -3.08 -25.91
C CYS A 5 -12.69 -2.82 -24.63
N GLN A 6 -13.96 -2.43 -24.80
CA GLN A 6 -14.93 -2.37 -23.72
C GLN A 6 -15.08 -3.79 -23.18
N VAL A 7 -14.38 -4.10 -22.09
CA VAL A 7 -14.74 -5.24 -21.26
C VAL A 7 -15.91 -4.77 -20.41
N GLU A 8 -17.10 -4.73 -21.00
CA GLU A 8 -18.32 -4.50 -20.24
C GLU A 8 -18.47 -5.67 -19.26
N ALA A 9 -18.73 -5.34 -17.98
CA ALA A 9 -19.21 -6.31 -17.00
C ALA A 9 -20.39 -7.08 -17.62
N PRO A 10 -20.46 -8.43 -17.51
CA PRO A 10 -21.71 -9.13 -17.73
C PRO A 10 -22.74 -8.46 -16.84
N LEU A 11 -23.84 -8.02 -17.43
CA LEU A 11 -24.97 -7.50 -16.68
C LEU A 11 -25.86 -8.69 -16.35
N LEU A 12 -26.32 -8.77 -15.10
CA LEU A 12 -27.41 -9.64 -14.74
C LEU A 12 -28.68 -8.87 -15.08
N ASP A 13 -29.42 -9.33 -16.09
CA ASP A 13 -30.66 -8.65 -16.52
C ASP A 13 -31.57 -8.37 -15.32
N GLY A 14 -31.89 -7.10 -15.08
CA GLY A 14 -32.73 -6.68 -13.95
C GLY A 14 -32.00 -6.31 -12.66
N ASP A 15 -30.68 -6.49 -12.60
CA ASP A 15 -29.79 -6.03 -11.52
C ASP A 15 -29.38 -4.57 -11.80
N TYR A 16 -30.21 -3.64 -11.32
CA TYR A 16 -30.10 -2.22 -11.59
C TYR A 16 -29.22 -1.48 -10.58
N ASP A 17 -28.97 -2.05 -9.40
CA ASP A 17 -27.96 -1.54 -8.47
C ASP A 17 -26.58 -2.20 -8.65
N ARG A 18 -26.51 -3.25 -9.48
CA ARG A 18 -25.30 -3.98 -9.86
C ARG A 18 -24.64 -4.65 -8.65
N ASP A 19 -25.43 -5.05 -7.66
CA ASP A 19 -24.97 -5.78 -6.48
C ASP A 19 -24.79 -7.29 -6.72
N GLY A 20 -25.13 -7.75 -7.92
CA GLY A 20 -25.02 -9.15 -8.37
C GLY A 20 -26.24 -10.00 -8.03
N VAL A 21 -27.32 -9.41 -7.51
CA VAL A 21 -28.57 -10.05 -7.12
C VAL A 21 -29.78 -9.23 -7.56
N VAL A 22 -30.61 -9.79 -8.44
CA VAL A 22 -31.90 -9.15 -8.77
C VAL A 22 -32.85 -9.24 -7.57
N SER A 23 -33.03 -8.12 -6.89
CA SER A 23 -33.68 -8.00 -5.60
C SER A 23 -34.75 -6.91 -5.59
N ALA A 24 -35.28 -6.59 -4.40
CA ALA A 24 -36.22 -5.48 -4.23
C ALA A 24 -35.52 -4.10 -4.25
N ALA A 25 -34.21 -4.06 -4.08
CA ALA A 25 -33.43 -2.82 -4.16
C ALA A 25 -33.41 -2.29 -5.62
N ASP A 26 -33.21 -3.18 -6.59
CA ASP A 26 -33.29 -2.87 -8.03
C ASP A 26 -34.62 -2.27 -8.44
N TYR A 27 -35.72 -2.83 -7.91
CA TYR A 27 -37.06 -2.30 -8.15
C TYR A 27 -37.19 -0.82 -7.73
N THR A 28 -36.48 -0.43 -6.67
CA THR A 28 -36.48 0.94 -6.19
C THR A 28 -35.78 1.86 -7.19
N ILE A 29 -34.67 1.42 -7.79
CA ILE A 29 -33.96 2.14 -8.85
C ILE A 29 -34.84 2.28 -10.09
N TYR A 30 -35.45 1.19 -10.56
CA TYR A 30 -36.42 1.23 -11.67
C TYR A 30 -37.54 2.24 -11.43
N ARG A 31 -38.19 2.16 -10.26
CA ARG A 31 -39.31 3.03 -9.92
C ARG A 31 -38.91 4.50 -9.89
N ASP A 32 -37.72 4.80 -9.36
CA ASP A 32 -37.25 6.17 -9.18
C ASP A 32 -36.72 6.77 -10.49
N THR A 33 -36.40 5.93 -11.49
CA THR A 33 -35.91 6.35 -12.83
C THR A 33 -36.95 6.20 -13.94
N LEU A 34 -38.14 5.68 -13.66
CA LEU A 34 -39.22 5.48 -14.64
C LEU A 34 -39.55 6.74 -15.46
N GLY A 35 -39.46 6.60 -16.78
CA GLY A 35 -39.70 7.65 -17.79
C GLY A 35 -38.48 8.51 -18.11
N GLN A 36 -37.30 8.22 -17.56
CA GLN A 36 -36.05 8.88 -17.92
C GLN A 36 -35.44 8.23 -19.18
N SER A 37 -34.79 9.04 -20.01
CA SER A 37 -33.94 8.53 -21.11
C SER A 37 -32.49 8.45 -20.62
N VAL A 38 -31.79 7.38 -20.96
CA VAL A 38 -30.41 7.13 -20.56
C VAL A 38 -29.43 7.47 -21.69
N ALA A 39 -28.20 7.85 -21.32
CA ALA A 39 -27.20 8.34 -22.28
C ALA A 39 -26.53 7.18 -23.02
N ALA A 40 -26.29 6.05 -22.34
CA ALA A 40 -25.92 4.79 -22.94
C ALA A 40 -26.97 3.71 -22.65
N ARG A 41 -27.02 2.69 -23.51
CA ARG A 41 -27.92 1.54 -23.35
C ARG A 41 -27.50 0.74 -22.13
N PHE A 42 -28.47 0.17 -21.41
CA PHE A 42 -28.22 -0.63 -20.19
C PHE A 42 -27.65 0.16 -19.01
N GLU A 43 -27.80 1.49 -19.03
CA GLU A 43 -27.53 2.35 -17.87
C GLU A 43 -28.79 2.52 -17.01
N ALA A 44 -28.59 2.84 -15.73
CA ALA A 44 -29.67 2.95 -14.74
C ALA A 44 -30.56 1.70 -14.73
N ALA A 45 -31.85 1.85 -15.04
CA ALA A 45 -32.81 0.75 -15.10
C ALA A 45 -33.30 0.44 -16.52
N ASP A 46 -32.54 0.81 -17.57
CA ASP A 46 -32.78 0.43 -18.98
C ASP A 46 -32.40 -1.04 -19.20
N GLY A 47 -33.19 -1.96 -18.65
CA GLY A 47 -32.96 -3.40 -18.70
C GLY A 47 -33.08 -4.02 -20.09
N ASP A 48 -33.83 -3.41 -21.02
CA ASP A 48 -33.96 -3.92 -22.40
C ASP A 48 -33.02 -3.24 -23.41
N GLY A 49 -32.37 -2.15 -23.01
CA GLY A 49 -31.32 -1.46 -23.76
C GLY A 49 -31.86 -0.58 -24.88
N ASP A 50 -33.12 -0.17 -24.83
CA ASP A 50 -33.74 0.71 -25.82
C ASP A 50 -33.40 2.20 -25.60
N GLY A 51 -32.84 2.52 -24.45
CA GLY A 51 -32.40 3.86 -24.05
C GLY A 51 -33.44 4.67 -23.27
N VAL A 52 -34.55 4.07 -22.83
CA VAL A 52 -35.60 4.69 -22.03
C VAL A 52 -36.05 3.74 -20.91
N VAL A 53 -36.09 4.23 -19.67
CA VAL A 53 -36.62 3.43 -18.55
C VAL A 53 -38.15 3.39 -18.60
N ASP A 54 -38.75 2.25 -18.93
CA ASP A 54 -40.19 2.11 -19.15
C ASP A 54 -40.76 0.74 -18.64
N PRO A 55 -42.07 0.46 -18.78
CA PRO A 55 -42.66 -0.78 -18.26
C PRO A 55 -42.02 -2.09 -18.78
N GLU A 56 -41.33 -2.04 -19.91
CA GLU A 56 -40.65 -3.18 -20.52
C GLU A 56 -39.40 -3.55 -19.71
N ASP A 57 -38.71 -2.59 -19.10
CA ASP A 57 -37.62 -2.82 -18.16
C ASP A 57 -38.09 -3.50 -16.87
N HIS A 58 -39.22 -3.05 -16.32
CA HIS A 58 -39.82 -3.76 -15.19
C HIS A 58 -40.11 -5.23 -15.51
N ALA A 59 -40.43 -5.56 -16.76
CA ALA A 59 -40.59 -6.95 -17.18
C ALA A 59 -39.25 -7.70 -17.17
N VAL A 60 -38.14 -7.04 -17.52
CA VAL A 60 -36.77 -7.57 -17.38
C VAL A 60 -36.44 -7.85 -15.91
N TRP A 61 -36.65 -6.88 -15.00
CA TRP A 61 -36.48 -7.10 -13.56
C TRP A 61 -37.37 -8.23 -13.02
N ALA A 62 -38.67 -8.22 -13.34
CA ALA A 62 -39.61 -9.20 -12.82
C ALA A 62 -39.31 -10.62 -13.33
N ALA A 63 -38.81 -10.75 -14.56
CA ALA A 63 -38.42 -12.04 -15.14
C ALA A 63 -37.19 -12.64 -14.44
N ASN A 64 -36.32 -11.78 -13.91
CA ASN A 64 -35.06 -12.17 -13.29
C ASN A 64 -35.08 -12.05 -11.76
N TYR A 65 -36.19 -11.65 -11.12
CA TYR A 65 -36.27 -11.50 -9.67
C TYR A 65 -35.83 -12.75 -8.90
N GLY A 66 -34.80 -12.61 -8.07
CA GLY A 66 -34.14 -13.69 -7.33
C GLY A 66 -33.00 -14.38 -8.08
N ALA A 67 -32.71 -13.99 -9.32
CA ALA A 67 -31.51 -14.38 -10.04
C ALA A 67 -30.27 -13.79 -9.34
N ARG A 68 -29.16 -14.52 -9.44
CA ARG A 68 -27.87 -14.14 -8.87
C ARG A 68 -26.80 -14.50 -9.88
N PHE A 69 -25.72 -13.73 -9.92
CA PHE A 69 -24.49 -14.26 -10.51
C PHE A 69 -24.11 -15.55 -9.80
N THR A 70 -24.12 -16.66 -10.53
CA THR A 70 -23.49 -17.88 -10.03
C THR A 70 -22.00 -17.65 -10.17
N SER A 71 -21.31 -17.47 -9.03
CA SER A 71 -19.87 -17.35 -9.00
C SER A 71 -19.24 -18.49 -9.81
N SER A 72 -18.58 -18.17 -10.93
CA SER A 72 -17.80 -19.15 -11.65
C SER A 72 -16.58 -19.53 -10.81
N GLY A 73 -16.19 -20.80 -10.84
CA GLY A 73 -14.86 -21.17 -10.37
C GLY A 73 -13.82 -20.45 -11.23
N SER A 74 -12.72 -19.98 -10.62
CA SER A 74 -11.70 -19.24 -11.35
C SER A 74 -10.80 -20.16 -12.16
N ASP A 75 -10.76 -19.93 -13.48
CA ASP A 75 -9.84 -20.57 -14.42
C ASP A 75 -8.37 -20.22 -14.09
N LEU A 76 -8.11 -19.01 -13.61
CA LEU A 76 -6.78 -18.60 -13.19
C LEU A 76 -6.30 -19.38 -11.96
N PHE A 77 -7.16 -19.59 -10.96
CA PHE A 77 -6.83 -20.41 -9.79
C PHE A 77 -6.61 -21.87 -10.17
N ASP A 78 -7.44 -22.44 -11.04
CA ASP A 78 -7.27 -23.81 -11.54
C ASP A 78 -5.93 -23.99 -12.28
N ARG A 79 -5.53 -22.99 -13.08
CA ARG A 79 -4.20 -22.97 -13.73
C ARG A 79 -3.06 -22.87 -12.74
N TYR A 80 -3.21 -22.08 -11.67
CA TYR A 80 -2.22 -22.01 -10.60
C TYR A 80 -2.04 -23.37 -9.91
N VAL A 81 -3.13 -24.04 -9.54
CA VAL A 81 -3.08 -25.37 -8.91
C VAL A 81 -2.47 -26.40 -9.85
N ALA A 82 -2.82 -26.38 -11.14
CA ALA A 82 -2.22 -27.25 -12.14
C ALA A 82 -0.72 -27.00 -12.29
N ALA A 83 -0.29 -25.74 -12.30
CA ALA A 83 1.11 -25.37 -12.41
C ALA A 83 1.94 -25.83 -11.20
N LEU A 84 1.41 -25.70 -9.99
CA LEU A 84 2.03 -26.25 -8.78
C LEU A 84 2.20 -27.78 -8.87
N ASN A 85 1.14 -28.49 -9.25
CA ASN A 85 1.15 -29.96 -9.30
C ASN A 85 2.10 -30.51 -10.38
N HIS A 86 2.33 -29.76 -11.45
CA HIS A 86 3.19 -30.15 -12.56
C HIS A 86 4.58 -29.50 -12.51
N ASP A 87 4.87 -28.72 -11.48
CA ASP A 87 6.13 -27.98 -11.33
C ASP A 87 6.45 -27.12 -12.57
N THR A 88 5.46 -26.37 -13.08
CA THR A 88 5.59 -25.44 -14.21
C THR A 88 5.59 -23.97 -13.75
N ALA A 89 5.81 -23.03 -14.67
CA ALA A 89 5.73 -21.60 -14.37
C ALA A 89 4.35 -21.25 -13.78
N LEU A 90 4.35 -20.52 -12.67
CA LEU A 90 3.12 -20.09 -12.01
C LEU A 90 2.50 -18.91 -12.76
N PRO A 91 1.17 -18.89 -12.96
CA PRO A 91 0.49 -17.77 -13.60
C PRO A 91 0.26 -16.58 -12.66
N LEU A 92 0.62 -16.71 -11.38
CA LEU A 92 0.54 -15.67 -10.34
C LEU A 92 1.41 -16.06 -9.13
N PRO A 93 1.85 -15.09 -8.30
CA PRO A 93 2.64 -15.36 -7.12
C PRO A 93 1.94 -16.28 -6.10
N ASN A 94 2.75 -16.95 -5.27
CA ASN A 94 2.26 -17.78 -4.17
C ASN A 94 2.18 -16.97 -2.88
N PHE A 95 1.03 -16.38 -2.61
CA PHE A 95 0.74 -15.55 -1.44
C PHE A 95 0.49 -16.34 -0.16
N ALA A 96 0.41 -17.68 -0.20
CA ALA A 96 0.17 -18.54 0.96
C ALA A 96 1.28 -18.51 2.03
N TYR A 97 2.32 -17.71 1.84
CA TYR A 97 3.45 -17.54 2.75
C TYR A 97 3.44 -16.16 3.44
N ALA A 98 2.41 -15.34 3.23
CA ALA A 98 2.27 -14.07 3.91
C ALA A 98 1.86 -14.24 5.39
N GLY A 99 2.22 -13.24 6.20
CA GLY A 99 1.85 -13.11 7.61
C GLY A 99 2.78 -13.83 8.58
N TYR A 100 2.49 -13.66 9.87
CA TYR A 100 3.23 -14.22 11.00
C TYR A 100 3.58 -15.69 10.77
N GLN A 101 4.89 -15.99 10.79
CA GLN A 101 5.43 -17.32 10.53
C GLN A 101 4.83 -17.97 9.27
N ARG A 102 4.66 -17.20 8.19
CA ARG A 102 4.08 -17.66 6.92
C ARG A 102 2.69 -18.28 7.09
N SER A 103 1.87 -17.77 8.00
CA SER A 103 0.55 -18.32 8.35
C SER A 103 0.55 -19.78 8.83
N GLU A 104 1.71 -20.30 9.27
CA GLU A 104 1.85 -21.67 9.80
C GLU A 104 1.31 -21.79 11.23
N ALA A 105 1.24 -20.69 11.96
CA ALA A 105 0.81 -20.60 13.34
C ALA A 105 -0.16 -19.42 13.55
N PRO A 106 -1.07 -19.49 14.53
CA PRO A 106 -1.81 -18.32 14.98
C PRO A 106 -0.86 -17.28 15.60
N LEU A 107 -1.33 -16.04 15.74
CA LEU A 107 -0.65 -15.03 16.54
C LEU A 107 -0.47 -15.54 17.98
N PRO A 108 0.71 -15.36 18.59
CA PRO A 108 1.04 -16.02 19.84
C PRO A 108 0.44 -15.28 21.04
N ASP A 109 -0.04 -16.03 22.04
CA ASP A 109 -0.31 -15.49 23.39
C ASP A 109 0.61 -16.20 24.40
N PRO A 110 1.89 -15.78 24.49
CA PRO A 110 2.88 -16.49 25.28
C PRO A 110 2.74 -16.18 26.77
N GLY A 111 3.06 -17.16 27.63
CA GLY A 111 3.19 -16.96 29.07
C GLY A 111 4.49 -16.25 29.48
N TRP A 112 4.91 -15.23 28.74
CA TRP A 112 6.15 -14.48 28.98
C TRP A 112 6.09 -13.64 30.26
N GLN A 113 7.26 -13.15 30.69
CA GLN A 113 7.35 -12.34 31.89
C GLN A 113 6.60 -11.01 31.70
N VAL A 114 5.70 -10.69 32.63
CA VAL A 114 4.91 -9.45 32.57
C VAL A 114 5.61 -8.34 33.33
N PHE A 115 5.76 -7.18 32.68
CA PHE A 115 6.22 -5.93 33.25
C PHE A 115 5.07 -4.92 33.17
N ARG A 116 4.50 -4.55 34.31
CA ARG A 116 3.39 -3.58 34.35
C ARG A 116 3.97 -2.17 34.37
N VAL A 117 3.47 -1.29 33.50
CA VAL A 117 3.96 0.10 33.42
C VAL A 117 3.75 0.88 34.73
N GLY A 118 2.74 0.52 35.52
CA GLY A 118 2.49 1.09 36.85
C GLY A 118 3.58 0.78 37.88
N ASP A 119 4.30 -0.33 37.74
CA ASP A 119 5.44 -0.65 38.62
C ASP A 119 6.65 0.29 38.36
N PHE A 120 6.65 0.96 37.21
CA PHE A 120 7.65 1.94 36.79
C PHE A 120 7.15 3.39 36.91
N GLY A 121 5.90 3.59 37.36
CA GLY A 121 5.34 4.89 37.67
C GLY A 121 4.45 5.50 36.58
N ALA A 122 4.04 4.74 35.56
CA ALA A 122 3.06 5.20 34.58
C ALA A 122 1.65 4.85 35.05
N PHE A 123 0.75 5.83 35.18
CA PHE A 123 -0.61 5.62 35.67
C PHE A 123 -1.64 6.26 34.75
N PRO A 124 -2.68 5.51 34.34
CA PRO A 124 -3.65 6.06 33.42
C PRO A 124 -4.52 7.12 34.11
N ASN A 125 -4.82 8.19 33.38
CA ASN A 125 -5.71 9.30 33.76
C ASN A 125 -5.25 10.13 34.97
N ASP A 126 -3.97 10.12 35.33
CA ASP A 126 -3.45 10.93 36.44
C ASP A 126 -3.05 12.36 36.01
N GLY A 127 -3.01 12.62 34.70
CA GLY A 127 -2.68 13.92 34.12
C GLY A 127 -1.18 14.23 34.10
N LEU A 128 -0.33 13.23 34.31
CA LEU A 128 1.13 13.35 34.27
C LEU A 128 1.69 12.73 32.98
N ASP A 129 2.90 13.15 32.61
CA ASP A 129 3.64 12.56 31.48
C ASP A 129 4.21 11.20 31.90
N ASP A 130 3.75 10.14 31.22
CA ASP A 130 4.10 8.73 31.46
C ASP A 130 5.31 8.27 30.63
N ARG A 131 5.82 9.08 29.69
CA ARG A 131 6.83 8.69 28.69
C ARG A 131 8.02 7.96 29.32
N ALA A 132 8.63 8.57 30.33
CA ALA A 132 9.84 8.04 30.95
C ALA A 132 9.58 6.70 31.65
N ALA A 133 8.43 6.56 32.32
CA ALA A 133 8.05 5.33 33.00
C ALA A 133 7.77 4.20 31.98
N VAL A 134 7.11 4.51 30.87
CA VAL A 134 6.86 3.55 29.79
C VAL A 134 8.18 3.11 29.13
N GLN A 135 9.07 4.04 28.77
CA GLN A 135 10.37 3.69 28.20
C GLN A 135 11.20 2.83 29.17
N ASN A 136 11.27 3.20 30.46
CA ASN A 136 11.97 2.40 31.46
C ASN A 136 11.39 0.98 31.60
N THR A 137 10.07 0.83 31.40
CA THR A 137 9.42 -0.50 31.41
C THR A 137 9.86 -1.31 30.20
N ILE A 138 9.89 -0.70 29.00
CA ILE A 138 10.38 -1.33 27.76
C ILE A 138 11.85 -1.75 27.92
N ASP A 139 12.71 -0.88 28.45
CA ASP A 139 14.12 -1.18 28.67
C ASP A 139 14.31 -2.34 29.64
N ALA A 140 13.54 -2.37 30.73
CA ALA A 140 13.56 -3.49 31.68
C ALA A 140 13.05 -4.80 31.05
N ALA A 141 11.96 -4.73 30.29
CA ALA A 141 11.38 -5.87 29.58
C ALA A 141 12.33 -6.45 28.51
N SER A 142 13.08 -5.58 27.83
CA SER A 142 14.07 -5.95 26.81
C SER A 142 15.21 -6.83 27.34
N ASN A 143 15.43 -6.82 28.67
CA ASN A 143 16.43 -7.64 29.34
C ASN A 143 15.88 -8.99 29.85
N ALA A 144 14.62 -9.33 29.56
CA ALA A 144 14.02 -10.59 30.00
C ALA A 144 14.59 -11.80 29.26
N ALA A 145 14.84 -12.89 29.98
CA ALA A 145 15.54 -14.06 29.42
C ALA A 145 14.73 -14.85 28.37
N ASN A 146 13.39 -14.84 28.47
CA ASN A 146 12.50 -15.68 27.65
C ASN A 146 11.43 -14.87 26.92
N GLY A 147 11.65 -13.56 26.73
CA GLY A 147 10.65 -12.62 26.22
C GLY A 147 9.80 -11.98 27.32
N ALA A 148 9.12 -10.90 26.97
CA ALA A 148 8.39 -10.06 27.90
C ALA A 148 7.09 -9.47 27.33
N ILE A 149 6.16 -9.18 28.22
CA ILE A 149 4.94 -8.41 27.95
C ILE A 149 5.01 -7.12 28.77
N VAL A 150 5.08 -5.97 28.10
CA VAL A 150 4.84 -4.66 28.68
C VAL A 150 3.34 -4.44 28.73
N LEU A 151 2.78 -4.48 29.93
CA LEU A 151 1.34 -4.48 30.16
C LEU A 151 0.86 -3.12 30.65
N PHE A 152 -0.12 -2.57 29.94
CA PHE A 152 -0.85 -1.36 30.29
C PHE A 152 -2.21 -1.72 30.90
N ASP A 153 -2.62 -0.99 31.93
CA ASP A 153 -3.98 -1.09 32.46
C ASP A 153 -4.93 -0.22 31.60
N ALA A 154 -6.24 -0.34 31.84
CA ALA A 154 -7.24 0.47 31.15
C ALA A 154 -7.14 1.97 31.50
N GLY A 155 -7.32 2.83 30.51
CA GLY A 155 -7.31 4.29 30.63
C GLY A 155 -6.24 4.96 29.78
N ARG A 156 -6.13 6.29 29.91
CA ARG A 156 -5.28 7.13 29.06
C ARG A 156 -3.93 7.40 29.70
N TYR A 157 -2.85 7.08 28.99
CA TYR A 157 -1.48 7.46 29.31
C TYR A 157 -1.02 8.63 28.44
N LEU A 158 -0.31 9.60 29.00
CA LEU A 158 0.19 10.77 28.26
C LEU A 158 1.66 10.57 27.90
N LEU A 159 2.02 10.55 26.60
CA LEU A 159 3.39 10.20 26.18
C LEU A 159 4.13 11.30 25.42
N SER A 160 3.42 12.28 24.85
CA SER A 160 4.04 13.40 24.12
C SER A 160 3.51 14.74 24.63
N GLU A 161 3.92 15.14 25.83
CA GLU A 161 3.47 16.39 26.46
C GLU A 161 4.41 17.58 26.19
N THR A 162 5.57 17.33 25.58
CA THR A 162 6.62 18.33 25.33
C THR A 162 6.63 18.74 23.86
N THR A 163 6.47 20.04 23.59
CA THR A 163 6.57 20.60 22.24
C THR A 163 8.00 20.63 21.73
N GLY A 164 8.19 20.48 20.42
CA GLY A 164 9.46 20.75 19.74
C GLY A 164 10.50 19.65 19.85
N LEU A 165 10.10 18.46 20.29
CA LEU A 165 10.94 17.26 20.26
C LEU A 165 11.28 16.86 18.82
N THR A 166 12.50 16.40 18.59
CA THR A 166 12.98 15.90 17.29
C THR A 166 13.32 14.42 17.29
N ASP A 167 13.22 13.77 18.45
CA ASP A 167 13.52 12.36 18.65
C ASP A 167 12.22 11.60 18.91
N SER A 168 12.22 10.30 18.64
CA SER A 168 11.10 9.41 18.93
C SER A 168 10.66 9.54 20.40
N VAL A 169 9.37 9.34 20.65
CA VAL A 169 8.83 9.34 22.01
C VAL A 169 9.19 8.04 22.72
N LEU A 170 9.03 6.91 22.02
CA LEU A 170 9.41 5.58 22.47
C LEU A 170 10.29 4.91 21.42
N ASP A 171 11.40 4.31 21.86
CA ASP A 171 12.29 3.50 21.03
C ASP A 171 12.31 2.05 21.52
N ILE A 172 12.22 1.12 20.57
CA ILE A 172 12.13 -0.32 20.82
C ILE A 172 13.17 -1.05 19.97
N GLY A 173 14.06 -1.80 20.61
CA GLY A 173 15.12 -2.58 19.94
C GLY A 173 15.20 -4.04 20.39
N ALA A 174 14.12 -4.58 20.96
CA ALA A 174 14.12 -5.90 21.59
C ALA A 174 13.49 -7.00 20.72
N ASP A 175 13.94 -8.23 20.96
CA ASP A 175 13.32 -9.45 20.47
C ASP A 175 12.30 -9.98 21.51
N ASN A 176 11.27 -10.69 21.05
CA ASN A 176 10.30 -11.38 21.91
C ASN A 176 9.65 -10.42 22.91
N LEU A 177 9.08 -9.33 22.40
CA LEU A 177 8.47 -8.27 23.19
C LEU A 177 7.04 -8.02 22.71
N ILE A 178 6.10 -7.94 23.64
CA ILE A 178 4.72 -7.53 23.37
C ILE A 178 4.41 -6.27 24.17
N LEU A 179 3.90 -5.23 23.52
CA LEU A 179 3.23 -4.11 24.18
C LEU A 179 1.73 -4.38 24.12
N ARG A 180 1.10 -4.61 25.28
CA ARG A 180 -0.29 -5.07 25.39
C ARG A 180 -1.13 -4.14 26.25
N GLY A 181 -2.24 -3.66 25.71
CA GLY A 181 -3.25 -2.92 26.45
C GLY A 181 -4.37 -3.79 27.02
N ALA A 182 -5.34 -3.14 27.65
CA ALA A 182 -6.54 -3.76 28.22
C ALA A 182 -7.74 -3.74 27.24
N GLY A 183 -7.49 -3.50 25.95
CA GLY A 183 -8.49 -3.41 24.88
C GLY A 183 -8.36 -2.12 24.07
N SER A 184 -8.75 -2.15 22.80
CA SER A 184 -8.70 -1.00 21.89
C SER A 184 -9.93 -0.11 21.94
N GLN A 185 -11.04 -0.60 22.47
CA GLN A 185 -12.34 0.09 22.47
C GLN A 185 -12.45 1.12 23.61
N THR A 186 -13.57 1.85 23.65
CA THR A 186 -13.88 2.75 24.78
C THR A 186 -13.78 2.02 26.11
N GLY A 187 -13.01 2.59 27.05
CA GLY A 187 -12.74 1.98 28.35
C GLY A 187 -11.55 1.01 28.35
N GLY A 188 -10.88 0.81 27.21
CA GLY A 188 -9.60 0.12 27.10
C GLY A 188 -8.38 1.02 27.33
N THR A 189 -7.22 0.59 26.87
CA THR A 189 -5.97 1.36 26.97
C THR A 189 -5.84 2.35 25.83
N GLU A 190 -5.45 3.58 26.15
CA GLU A 190 -5.18 4.63 25.19
C GLU A 190 -3.81 5.26 25.45
N LEU A 191 -2.91 5.19 24.48
CA LEU A 191 -1.63 5.89 24.48
C LEU A 191 -1.82 7.21 23.73
N TYR A 192 -1.75 8.33 24.44
CA TYR A 192 -2.03 9.65 23.87
C TYR A 192 -0.76 10.47 23.65
N PHE A 193 -0.54 10.84 22.39
CA PHE A 193 0.57 11.65 21.91
C PHE A 193 0.04 13.04 21.54
N ARG A 194 0.00 13.94 22.53
CA ARG A 194 -0.62 15.27 22.38
C ARG A 194 0.14 16.14 21.38
N GLU A 195 1.43 16.35 21.62
CA GLU A 195 2.28 17.22 20.81
C GLU A 195 2.92 16.43 19.66
N HIS A 196 3.07 17.09 18.50
CA HIS A 196 3.81 16.53 17.36
C HIS A 196 5.32 16.54 17.59
N LEU A 197 6.03 15.76 16.77
CA LEU A 197 7.47 15.88 16.63
C LEU A 197 7.82 16.91 15.54
N ASN A 198 9.03 17.42 15.62
CA ASN A 198 9.70 18.21 14.59
C ASN A 198 10.78 17.35 13.91
N SER A 199 11.37 17.88 12.84
CA SER A 199 12.54 17.28 12.19
C SER A 199 13.77 18.17 12.32
N THR A 200 14.93 17.52 12.29
CA THR A 200 16.23 18.16 12.11
C THR A 200 16.49 18.61 10.67
N THR A 201 15.66 18.17 9.71
CA THR A 201 15.70 18.51 8.28
C THR A 201 14.32 19.00 7.79
N PRO A 202 13.78 20.10 8.35
CA PRO A 202 12.39 20.52 8.14
C PRO A 202 12.04 20.91 6.70
N GLU A 203 13.04 21.12 5.84
CA GLU A 203 12.89 21.28 4.39
C GLU A 203 12.41 20.00 3.68
N LYS A 204 12.57 18.83 4.30
CA LYS A 204 12.01 17.55 3.84
C LYS A 204 10.73 17.27 4.62
N PHE A 205 9.57 17.47 4.02
CA PHE A 205 8.28 17.39 4.73
C PHE A 205 7.94 16.00 5.29
N TRP A 206 8.57 14.95 4.78
CA TRP A 206 8.42 13.55 5.24
C TRP A 206 9.46 13.10 6.29
N SER A 207 10.29 14.01 6.82
CA SER A 207 11.47 13.63 7.61
C SER A 207 11.28 13.56 9.12
N THR A 208 10.07 13.81 9.63
CA THR A 208 9.80 13.68 11.08
C THR A 208 9.88 12.21 11.49
N PRO A 209 10.53 11.87 12.62
CA PRO A 209 10.52 10.49 13.12
C PRO A 209 9.11 10.04 13.54
N ALA A 210 8.94 8.72 13.64
CA ALA A 210 7.75 8.16 14.26
C ALA A 210 7.77 8.38 15.78
N MET A 211 6.59 8.58 16.37
CA MET A 211 6.41 8.66 17.82
C MET A 211 6.87 7.37 18.50
N ILE A 212 6.48 6.23 17.95
CA ILE A 212 6.96 4.91 18.36
C ILE A 212 7.83 4.36 17.23
N ASN A 213 9.12 4.21 17.52
CA ASN A 213 10.09 3.72 16.56
C ASN A 213 10.66 2.38 17.04
N ALA A 214 10.28 1.30 16.38
CA ALA A 214 10.80 -0.03 16.63
C ALA A 214 11.79 -0.42 15.55
N ARG A 215 13.04 -0.73 15.93
CA ARG A 215 14.10 -1.17 15.02
C ARG A 215 14.74 -2.46 15.53
N GLY A 216 14.55 -3.54 14.77
CA GLY A 216 15.08 -4.86 15.11
C GLY A 216 16.51 -5.08 14.60
N GLY A 217 17.34 -5.73 15.42
CA GLY A 217 18.70 -6.11 15.07
C GLY A 217 19.66 -4.93 14.82
N GLY A 218 20.96 -5.21 14.87
CA GLY A 218 22.00 -4.23 14.55
C GLY A 218 22.24 -4.06 13.05
N GLY A 219 23.18 -3.19 12.68
CA GLY A 219 23.69 -3.08 11.32
C GLY A 219 22.77 -2.38 10.30
N SER A 220 23.21 -2.42 9.03
CA SER A 220 22.58 -1.72 7.90
C SER A 220 21.24 -2.35 7.49
N VAL A 221 20.30 -1.50 7.09
CA VAL A 221 19.03 -1.90 6.46
C VAL A 221 19.23 -2.62 5.13
N ASN A 222 20.35 -2.37 4.44
CA ASN A 222 20.67 -3.05 3.20
C ASN A 222 21.23 -4.47 3.45
N GLY A 223 21.66 -4.78 4.68
CA GLY A 223 22.36 -6.01 5.02
C GLY A 223 23.82 -6.03 4.53
N THR A 224 24.48 -7.16 4.74
CA THR A 224 25.90 -7.40 4.37
C THR A 224 25.97 -8.36 3.19
N LEU A 225 26.62 -7.98 2.08
CA LEU A 225 26.84 -8.88 0.94
C LEU A 225 27.67 -10.11 1.34
N ILE A 226 27.12 -11.30 1.14
CA ILE A 226 27.77 -12.59 1.45
C ILE A 226 28.09 -13.41 0.20
N SER A 227 27.22 -13.35 -0.81
CA SER A 227 27.33 -14.19 -2.01
C SER A 227 26.60 -13.56 -3.19
N THR A 228 26.69 -14.19 -4.36
CA THR A 228 25.89 -13.86 -5.54
C THR A 228 25.15 -15.11 -6.02
N VAL A 229 24.03 -14.91 -6.70
CA VAL A 229 23.32 -15.99 -7.41
C VAL A 229 24.15 -16.42 -8.62
N SER A 230 24.15 -17.71 -8.96
CA SER A 230 24.98 -18.28 -10.03
C SER A 230 24.22 -19.14 -11.04
N ALA A 231 22.91 -19.27 -10.90
CA ALA A 231 22.04 -19.90 -11.89
C ALA A 231 20.63 -19.30 -11.81
N ASP A 232 19.88 -19.41 -12.91
CA ASP A 232 18.50 -18.95 -12.96
C ASP A 232 17.64 -19.68 -11.92
N ALA A 233 16.63 -18.98 -11.41
CA ALA A 233 15.55 -19.54 -10.63
C ALA A 233 14.25 -18.84 -11.02
N ARG A 234 13.11 -19.49 -10.79
CA ARG A 234 11.81 -18.96 -11.17
C ARG A 234 10.96 -18.61 -9.95
N MET A 235 10.04 -17.68 -10.14
CA MET A 235 8.94 -17.40 -9.21
C MET A 235 8.28 -18.71 -8.77
N GLY A 236 8.02 -18.84 -7.47
CA GLY A 236 7.45 -20.03 -6.85
C GLY A 236 8.49 -21.07 -6.39
N GLU A 237 9.74 -21.01 -6.86
CA GLU A 237 10.78 -21.90 -6.34
C GLU A 237 11.26 -21.49 -4.94
N HIS A 238 11.62 -22.49 -4.13
CA HIS A 238 12.18 -22.29 -2.79
C HIS A 238 13.70 -22.37 -2.76
N ARG A 239 14.38 -22.42 -3.91
CA ARG A 239 15.82 -22.74 -3.95
C ARG A 239 16.55 -21.86 -4.95
N ILE A 240 17.78 -21.52 -4.59
CA ILE A 240 18.70 -20.81 -5.47
C ILE A 240 20.09 -21.43 -5.41
N GLN A 241 20.82 -21.32 -6.52
CA GLN A 241 22.23 -21.68 -6.59
C GLN A 241 23.07 -20.42 -6.36
N VAL A 242 24.00 -20.46 -5.41
CA VAL A 242 24.88 -19.32 -5.10
C VAL A 242 26.34 -19.62 -5.41
N ALA A 243 27.18 -18.58 -5.47
CA ALA A 243 28.62 -18.72 -5.66
C ALA A 243 29.31 -19.39 -4.46
N SER A 244 28.86 -19.06 -3.25
CA SER A 244 29.34 -19.65 -1.99
C SER A 244 28.28 -19.55 -0.89
N ALA A 245 28.04 -20.64 -0.16
CA ALA A 245 27.20 -20.63 1.05
C ALA A 245 28.00 -20.75 2.35
N GLY A 246 29.34 -20.77 2.28
CA GLY A 246 30.20 -21.18 3.41
C GLY A 246 30.15 -20.31 4.66
N SER A 247 29.64 -19.08 4.54
CA SER A 247 29.46 -18.17 5.68
C SER A 247 28.02 -18.14 6.20
N LEU A 248 27.05 -18.75 5.52
CA LEU A 248 25.62 -18.74 5.83
C LEU A 248 25.25 -19.90 6.74
N SER A 249 24.19 -19.72 7.53
CA SER A 249 23.62 -20.74 8.41
C SER A 249 22.12 -20.91 8.18
N VAL A 250 21.60 -22.11 8.46
CA VAL A 250 20.16 -22.33 8.54
C VAL A 250 19.57 -21.42 9.60
N GLY A 251 18.48 -20.74 9.27
CA GLY A 251 17.81 -19.74 10.10
C GLY A 251 18.21 -18.30 9.79
N ASP A 252 19.31 -18.06 9.08
CA ASP A 252 19.70 -16.72 8.63
C ASP A 252 18.58 -16.11 7.78
N VAL A 253 18.35 -14.81 7.97
CA VAL A 253 17.52 -13.99 7.10
C VAL A 253 18.43 -13.33 6.07
N VAL A 254 18.09 -13.45 4.79
CA VAL A 254 18.86 -12.89 3.68
C VAL A 254 17.96 -12.11 2.74
N ALA A 255 18.46 -10.99 2.22
CA ALA A 255 17.88 -10.30 1.08
C ALA A 255 18.50 -10.87 -0.21
N ILE A 256 17.63 -11.21 -1.16
CA ILE A 256 17.97 -11.54 -2.53
C ILE A 256 17.71 -10.28 -3.35
N ARG A 257 18.79 -9.56 -3.65
CA ARG A 257 18.74 -8.21 -4.21
C ARG A 257 19.27 -8.19 -5.64
N LEU A 258 18.48 -7.67 -6.57
CA LEU A 258 18.94 -7.31 -7.91
C LEU A 258 19.58 -5.93 -7.83
N ASP A 259 20.88 -5.87 -8.12
CA ASP A 259 21.65 -4.62 -8.13
C ASP A 259 22.53 -4.60 -9.40
N ASP A 260 21.92 -4.33 -10.54
CA ASP A 260 22.62 -4.29 -11.83
C ASP A 260 22.02 -3.25 -12.76
N PRO A 261 22.76 -2.17 -13.12
CA PRO A 261 22.28 -1.19 -14.09
C PRO A 261 21.86 -1.81 -15.43
N ALA A 262 22.44 -2.96 -15.82
CA ALA A 262 22.06 -3.66 -17.05
C ALA A 262 20.65 -4.26 -16.99
N ALA A 263 20.11 -4.52 -15.79
CA ALA A 263 18.76 -5.04 -15.60
C ALA A 263 17.67 -3.97 -15.76
N ALA A 264 18.04 -2.69 -15.63
CA ALA A 264 17.13 -1.55 -15.77
C ALA A 264 16.85 -1.22 -17.25
N ASN A 265 16.19 -2.14 -17.95
CA ASN A 265 15.93 -2.07 -19.38
C ASN A 265 14.46 -2.34 -19.73
N ASP A 266 14.09 -2.11 -20.99
CA ASP A 266 12.72 -2.24 -21.51
C ASP A 266 12.14 -3.66 -21.36
N ASP A 267 12.96 -4.71 -21.38
CA ASP A 267 12.47 -6.09 -21.27
C ASP A 267 11.83 -6.34 -19.89
N LEU A 268 12.39 -5.70 -18.84
CA LEU A 268 11.90 -5.82 -17.47
C LEU A 268 10.53 -5.14 -17.25
N ILE A 269 10.22 -4.11 -18.04
CA ILE A 269 8.97 -3.33 -17.95
C ILE A 269 8.11 -3.43 -19.21
N ALA A 270 8.37 -4.45 -20.05
CA ALA A 270 7.61 -4.67 -21.26
C ALA A 270 6.11 -4.76 -20.93
N PRO A 271 5.23 -4.13 -21.74
CA PRO A 271 5.46 -3.65 -23.11
C PRO A 271 5.96 -2.19 -23.23
N TYR A 272 6.39 -1.56 -22.14
CA TYR A 272 6.77 -0.16 -22.14
C TYR A 272 8.29 0.05 -22.23
N SER A 273 8.70 1.31 -22.33
CA SER A 273 10.11 1.71 -22.37
C SER A 273 10.50 2.53 -21.16
N VAL A 274 11.77 2.40 -20.75
CA VAL A 274 12.31 3.08 -19.58
C VAL A 274 12.45 4.57 -19.91
N GLU A 275 11.93 5.45 -19.03
CA GLU A 275 12.03 6.89 -19.24
C GLU A 275 13.33 7.46 -18.65
N ASP A 276 13.91 8.47 -19.31
CA ASP A 276 15.12 9.18 -18.89
C ASP A 276 15.00 9.89 -17.54
N ALA A 277 13.80 10.08 -17.01
CA ALA A 277 13.61 10.70 -15.69
C ALA A 277 13.81 9.71 -14.53
N TRP A 278 13.68 8.40 -14.76
CA TRP A 278 13.66 7.36 -13.71
C TRP A 278 15.07 6.97 -13.23
N THR A 279 15.77 7.93 -12.59
CA THR A 279 17.16 7.74 -12.14
C THR A 279 17.29 6.61 -11.12
N THR A 280 16.31 6.41 -10.24
CA THR A 280 16.30 5.31 -9.26
C THR A 280 16.21 3.96 -9.97
N PHE A 281 15.35 3.83 -11.00
CA PHE A 281 15.20 2.58 -11.75
C PHE A 281 16.49 2.25 -12.49
N ARG A 282 17.06 3.24 -13.20
CA ARG A 282 18.32 3.09 -13.96
C ARG A 282 19.55 2.86 -13.10
N SER A 283 19.47 3.03 -11.78
CA SER A 283 20.55 2.63 -10.87
C SER A 283 20.75 1.11 -10.84
N GLY A 284 19.73 0.33 -11.21
CA GLY A 284 19.79 -1.13 -11.27
C GLY A 284 19.36 -1.84 -10.00
N GLU A 285 19.03 -1.11 -8.93
CA GLU A 285 18.46 -1.70 -7.72
C GLU A 285 16.94 -1.88 -7.88
N ILE A 286 16.54 -2.99 -8.49
CA ILE A 286 15.15 -3.22 -8.90
C ILE A 286 14.35 -3.99 -7.85
N THR A 287 14.93 -5.00 -7.21
CA THR A 287 14.21 -5.93 -6.31
C THR A 287 15.06 -6.29 -5.10
N SER A 288 14.43 -6.51 -3.94
CA SER A 288 15.08 -7.00 -2.72
C SER A 288 14.12 -7.88 -1.91
N GLU A 289 14.11 -9.19 -2.17
CA GLU A 289 13.23 -10.13 -1.44
C GLU A 289 13.90 -10.70 -0.19
N LEU A 290 13.24 -10.62 0.96
CA LEU A 290 13.72 -11.21 2.21
C LEU A 290 13.25 -12.66 2.36
N HIS A 291 14.19 -13.55 2.67
CA HIS A 291 13.97 -15.00 2.78
C HIS A 291 14.68 -15.58 4.00
N ARG A 292 14.08 -16.58 4.66
CA ARG A 292 14.72 -17.35 5.72
C ARG A 292 15.34 -18.63 5.17
N ILE A 293 16.63 -18.85 5.41
CA ILE A 293 17.30 -20.09 4.99
C ILE A 293 16.75 -21.28 5.79
N ALA A 294 16.06 -22.20 5.13
CA ALA A 294 15.54 -23.44 5.68
C ALA A 294 16.53 -24.61 5.56
N ALA A 295 17.34 -24.66 4.51
CA ALA A 295 18.38 -25.67 4.33
C ALA A 295 19.56 -25.17 3.49
N ILE A 296 20.72 -25.80 3.68
CA ILE A 296 21.93 -25.56 2.88
C ILE A 296 22.48 -26.91 2.43
N ASN A 297 22.63 -27.10 1.11
CA ASN A 297 23.26 -28.28 0.52
C ASN A 297 24.36 -27.85 -0.46
N GLY A 298 25.61 -27.91 -0.01
CA GLY A 298 26.73 -27.32 -0.75
C GLY A 298 26.52 -25.81 -0.93
N ASN A 299 26.42 -25.37 -2.19
CA ASN A 299 26.15 -23.97 -2.54
C ASN A 299 24.68 -23.73 -2.97
N GLN A 300 23.78 -24.68 -2.73
CA GLN A 300 22.36 -24.48 -2.92
C GLN A 300 21.73 -24.05 -1.59
N LEU A 301 21.01 -22.93 -1.62
CA LEU A 301 20.18 -22.47 -0.51
C LEU A 301 18.74 -22.92 -0.76
N THR A 302 18.06 -23.34 0.29
CA THR A 302 16.60 -23.54 0.30
C THR A 302 15.99 -22.59 1.31
N PHE A 303 14.93 -21.88 0.90
CA PHE A 303 14.21 -20.90 1.69
C PHE A 303 12.91 -21.47 2.24
N ALA A 304 12.45 -20.93 3.37
CA ALA A 304 11.15 -21.25 3.93
C ALA A 304 10.02 -20.64 3.07
N GLU A 305 10.27 -19.50 2.45
CA GLU A 305 9.39 -18.77 1.55
C GLU A 305 9.74 -19.05 0.06
N PRO A 306 8.79 -18.98 -0.89
CA PRO A 306 9.07 -19.09 -2.32
C PRO A 306 9.54 -17.76 -2.92
N LEU A 307 10.32 -17.77 -3.98
CA LEU A 307 10.64 -16.54 -4.73
C LEU A 307 9.36 -15.89 -5.27
N ALA A 308 9.25 -14.56 -5.17
CA ALA A 308 8.12 -13.81 -5.73
C ALA A 308 8.41 -13.21 -7.12
N THR A 309 9.63 -13.40 -7.63
CA THR A 309 10.05 -13.02 -8.98
C THR A 309 11.03 -14.04 -9.57
N ASP A 310 11.24 -13.96 -10.89
CA ASP A 310 12.26 -14.73 -11.58
C ASP A 310 13.65 -14.12 -11.34
N LEU A 311 14.64 -14.99 -11.16
CA LEU A 311 16.05 -14.64 -11.06
C LEU A 311 16.74 -15.01 -12.35
N ASP A 312 17.18 -14.00 -13.10
CA ASP A 312 18.01 -14.19 -14.28
C ASP A 312 19.50 -14.03 -13.93
N SER A 313 20.24 -15.13 -14.03
CA SER A 313 21.66 -15.18 -13.66
C SER A 313 22.57 -14.39 -14.61
N GLN A 314 22.05 -13.82 -15.69
CA GLN A 314 22.79 -12.87 -16.51
C GLN A 314 23.04 -11.54 -15.79
N TYR A 315 22.22 -11.19 -14.79
CA TYR A 315 22.35 -9.97 -14.00
C TYR A 315 23.01 -10.22 -12.64
N ARG A 316 23.51 -9.16 -12.01
CA ARG A 316 24.09 -9.20 -10.67
C ARG A 316 23.01 -9.28 -9.59
N TRP A 317 22.70 -10.51 -9.20
CA TRP A 317 21.92 -10.82 -8.00
C TRP A 317 22.81 -11.08 -6.79
N GLU A 318 22.55 -10.34 -5.72
CA GLU A 318 23.25 -10.39 -4.44
C GLU A 318 22.48 -11.19 -3.39
N VAL A 319 23.21 -11.93 -2.55
CA VAL A 319 22.69 -12.51 -1.32
C VAL A 319 23.28 -11.73 -0.16
N ARG A 320 22.46 -10.95 0.53
CA ARG A 320 22.87 -10.06 1.61
C ARG A 320 22.28 -10.52 2.94
N ARG A 321 23.09 -10.82 3.95
CA ARG A 321 22.58 -11.20 5.27
C ARG A 321 22.02 -9.97 5.98
N LEU A 322 20.80 -10.09 6.48
CA LEU A 322 20.16 -9.09 7.32
C LEU A 322 20.19 -9.54 8.77
N ASP A 323 20.67 -8.68 9.66
CA ASP A 323 20.45 -8.84 11.10
C ASP A 323 19.10 -8.21 11.44
N ALA A 324 18.13 -9.01 11.88
CA ALA A 324 16.76 -8.58 12.09
C ALA A 324 16.26 -9.04 13.46
N GLY A 325 15.48 -8.18 14.10
CA GLY A 325 14.78 -8.53 15.33
C GLY A 325 13.59 -9.44 15.04
N ARG A 326 13.04 -10.07 16.07
CA ARG A 326 11.95 -11.05 15.92
C ARG A 326 10.87 -10.92 16.98
N GLN A 327 9.64 -11.31 16.63
CA GLN A 327 8.52 -11.46 17.56
C GLN A 327 8.25 -10.18 18.38
N LEU A 328 8.01 -9.08 17.67
CA LEU A 328 7.49 -7.85 18.26
C LEU A 328 5.97 -7.78 18.04
N GLY A 329 5.22 -7.59 19.13
CA GLY A 329 3.76 -7.48 19.13
C GLY A 329 3.27 -6.13 19.67
N PHE A 330 2.27 -5.55 19.01
CA PHE A 330 1.44 -4.45 19.55
C PHE A 330 0.00 -4.91 19.60
N GLU A 331 -0.61 -4.89 20.78
CA GLU A 331 -1.89 -5.55 21.02
C GLU A 331 -2.85 -4.71 21.85
N ASP A 332 -4.14 -4.78 21.50
CA ASP A 332 -5.26 -4.42 22.39
C ASP A 332 -5.21 -2.98 22.93
N MET A 333 -5.01 -1.99 22.05
CA MET A 333 -4.91 -0.59 22.48
C MET A 333 -5.34 0.42 21.41
N THR A 334 -5.58 1.65 21.85
CA THR A 334 -5.65 2.82 20.96
C THR A 334 -4.33 3.58 21.01
N LEU A 335 -3.74 3.85 19.85
CA LEU A 335 -2.72 4.87 19.64
C LEU A 335 -3.43 6.14 19.17
N ARG A 336 -3.41 7.21 19.97
CA ARG A 336 -4.06 8.47 19.64
C ARG A 336 -3.04 9.59 19.45
N GLY A 337 -3.06 10.22 18.28
CA GLY A 337 -2.31 11.44 17.99
C GLY A 337 -3.10 12.71 18.33
N GLY A 338 -2.53 13.86 17.98
CA GLY A 338 -3.13 15.18 18.16
C GLY A 338 -3.56 15.85 16.85
N TRP A 339 -3.53 15.13 15.72
CA TRP A 339 -3.81 15.70 14.41
C TRP A 339 -5.29 16.06 14.26
N THR A 340 -5.56 17.32 13.97
CA THR A 340 -6.93 17.85 13.75
C THR A 340 -6.97 18.85 12.60
N GLY A 341 -5.92 18.87 11.78
CA GLY A 341 -5.75 19.81 10.68
C GLY A 341 -6.51 19.40 9.42
N ASP A 342 -6.72 20.36 8.53
CA ASP A 342 -7.20 20.11 7.17
C ASP A 342 -6.00 19.77 6.29
N PHE A 343 -5.78 18.49 6.02
CA PHE A 343 -4.59 17.98 5.35
C PHE A 343 -4.44 18.57 3.93
N VAL A 344 -3.25 19.10 3.65
CA VAL A 344 -2.85 19.48 2.29
C VAL A 344 -1.52 18.82 1.99
N HIS A 345 -1.51 18.02 0.92
CA HIS A 345 -0.38 17.24 0.49
C HIS A 345 0.84 18.13 0.21
N HIS A 346 1.97 17.84 0.88
CA HIS A 346 3.23 18.58 0.77
C HIS A 346 3.14 20.07 1.10
N ARG A 347 2.21 20.48 1.98
CA ARG A 347 2.13 21.88 2.45
C ARG A 347 3.19 22.19 3.49
N SER A 348 3.43 21.26 4.41
CA SER A 348 4.35 21.46 5.52
C SER A 348 4.76 20.14 6.15
N ILE A 349 5.84 20.17 6.94
CA ILE A 349 6.23 19.01 7.74
C ILE A 349 5.14 18.53 8.71
N ILE A 350 4.31 19.46 9.19
CA ILE A 350 3.25 19.17 10.14
C ILE A 350 2.12 18.39 9.46
N ASP A 351 1.77 18.79 8.23
CA ASP A 351 0.80 18.07 7.39
C ASP A 351 1.30 16.67 7.03
N ASP A 352 2.57 16.56 6.67
CA ASP A 352 3.09 15.37 6.02
C ASP A 352 3.62 14.31 6.98
N SER A 353 4.24 14.69 8.12
CA SER A 353 4.89 13.73 9.02
C SER A 353 4.89 14.09 10.52
N GLY A 354 4.39 15.26 10.91
CA GLY A 354 4.42 15.75 12.30
C GLY A 354 3.82 14.78 13.32
N TRP A 355 2.72 14.10 12.96
CA TRP A 355 2.14 13.00 13.72
C TRP A 355 2.26 11.68 12.95
N THR A 356 3.41 11.04 13.06
CA THR A 356 3.64 9.66 12.59
C THR A 356 3.57 8.69 13.76
N ALA A 357 2.62 7.75 13.77
CA ALA A 357 2.33 6.95 14.96
C ALA A 357 3.38 5.88 15.24
N LEU A 358 3.51 4.90 14.34
CA LEU A 358 4.29 3.69 14.57
C LEU A 358 5.11 3.32 13.34
N ARG A 359 6.39 3.05 13.56
CA ARG A 359 7.27 2.49 12.54
C ARG A 359 7.96 1.24 13.07
N ILE A 360 7.87 0.14 12.31
CA ILE A 360 8.50 -1.14 12.61
C ILE A 360 9.49 -1.45 11.49
N VAL A 361 10.78 -1.47 11.83
CA VAL A 361 11.89 -1.62 10.90
C VAL A 361 12.72 -2.86 11.25
N LYS A 362 13.12 -3.67 10.26
CA LYS A 362 14.01 -4.84 10.47
C LYS A 362 13.50 -5.85 11.49
N TYR A 363 12.20 -6.11 11.44
CA TYR A 363 11.57 -7.17 12.24
C TYR A 363 11.03 -8.29 11.37
N VAL A 364 11.12 -9.51 11.88
CA VAL A 364 10.59 -10.72 11.25
C VAL A 364 9.66 -11.47 12.19
N ASP A 365 8.62 -12.09 11.63
CA ASP A 365 7.62 -12.84 12.40
C ASP A 365 7.05 -11.97 13.55
N SER A 366 6.53 -10.79 13.21
CA SER A 366 5.99 -9.78 14.14
C SER A 366 4.52 -9.47 13.85
N TRP A 367 3.84 -8.74 14.73
CA TRP A 367 2.43 -8.44 14.53
C TRP A 367 1.94 -7.15 15.18
N VAL A 368 0.83 -6.66 14.64
CA VAL A 368 -0.02 -5.61 15.22
C VAL A 368 -1.44 -6.18 15.21
N GLU A 369 -2.07 -6.36 16.36
CA GLU A 369 -3.40 -6.96 16.47
C GLU A 369 -4.33 -6.11 17.34
N ASN A 370 -5.55 -5.87 16.86
CA ASN A 370 -6.57 -5.12 17.60
C ASN A 370 -6.05 -3.75 18.07
N VAL A 371 -5.51 -2.96 17.13
CA VAL A 371 -5.01 -1.61 17.39
C VAL A 371 -5.84 -0.57 16.65
N ARG A 372 -6.21 0.50 17.34
CA ARG A 372 -6.85 1.67 16.71
C ARG A 372 -5.83 2.81 16.61
N MET A 373 -5.72 3.43 15.45
CA MET A 373 -4.87 4.58 15.18
C MET A 373 -5.77 5.78 14.91
N VAL A 374 -5.85 6.70 15.87
CA VAL A 374 -6.80 7.83 15.81
C VAL A 374 -6.07 9.15 15.74
N ASP A 375 -6.46 10.02 14.81
CA ASP A 375 -5.97 11.40 14.67
C ASP A 375 -4.45 11.47 14.42
N TRP A 376 -4.00 10.81 13.34
CA TRP A 376 -2.60 10.78 12.89
C TRP A 376 -2.46 11.36 11.47
N ASN A 377 -1.29 11.92 11.14
CA ASN A 377 -0.93 12.20 9.75
C ASN A 377 -0.42 10.94 9.05
N GLN A 378 0.33 10.10 9.77
CA GLN A 378 0.79 8.80 9.29
C GLN A 378 0.51 7.72 10.35
N GLY A 379 -0.16 6.63 9.97
CA GLY A 379 -0.51 5.54 10.90
C GLY A 379 0.64 4.58 11.17
N LEU A 380 0.87 3.62 10.27
CA LEU A 380 1.85 2.55 10.43
C LEU A 380 2.77 2.42 9.22
N THR A 381 4.06 2.31 9.48
CA THR A 381 5.06 1.91 8.47
C THR A 381 5.74 0.61 8.85
N LEU A 382 5.64 -0.39 7.98
CA LEU A 382 6.45 -1.61 8.03
C LEU A 382 7.61 -1.47 7.05
N ALA A 383 8.86 -1.60 7.51
CA ALA A 383 10.03 -1.41 6.67
C ALA A 383 11.08 -2.52 6.83
N VAL A 384 11.59 -3.06 5.72
CA VAL A 384 12.76 -3.97 5.72
C VAL A 384 12.53 -5.20 6.61
N GLY A 385 11.35 -5.82 6.53
CA GLY A 385 10.96 -6.95 7.38
C GLY A 385 10.44 -8.14 6.60
N MET A 386 10.01 -9.19 7.30
CA MET A 386 9.25 -10.26 6.65
C MET A 386 8.24 -10.91 7.58
N ASN A 387 7.19 -11.49 6.99
CA ASN A 387 6.21 -12.30 7.72
C ASN A 387 5.54 -11.52 8.87
N THR A 388 5.22 -10.25 8.66
CA THR A 388 4.50 -9.44 9.65
C THR A 388 3.00 -9.49 9.38
N THR A 389 2.20 -9.70 10.43
CA THR A 389 0.73 -9.61 10.34
C THR A 389 0.21 -8.34 11.00
N VAL A 390 -0.54 -7.54 10.26
CA VAL A 390 -1.42 -6.50 10.82
C VAL A 390 -2.84 -7.04 10.76
N LYS A 391 -3.50 -7.15 11.90
CA LYS A 391 -4.82 -7.75 12.00
C LYS A 391 -5.76 -6.86 12.80
N ASP A 392 -7.00 -6.76 12.38
CA ASP A 392 -8.08 -6.12 13.15
C ASP A 392 -7.71 -4.68 13.55
N THR A 393 -7.18 -3.91 12.60
CA THR A 393 -6.60 -2.58 12.84
C THR A 393 -7.38 -1.50 12.11
N VAL A 394 -7.66 -0.38 12.77
CA VAL A 394 -8.45 0.71 12.20
C VAL A 394 -7.67 2.01 12.26
N VAL A 395 -7.58 2.71 11.13
CA VAL A 395 -7.12 4.10 11.03
C VAL A 395 -8.36 4.98 10.95
N GLU A 396 -8.52 5.97 11.83
CA GLU A 396 -9.75 6.76 11.92
C GLU A 396 -9.54 8.16 12.51
N GLY A 397 -10.61 8.95 12.54
CA GLY A 397 -10.57 10.35 12.96
C GLY A 397 -10.21 11.25 11.79
N THR A 398 -9.39 12.26 12.06
CA THR A 398 -9.03 13.26 11.05
C THR A 398 -8.16 12.65 9.96
N ALA A 399 -8.55 12.80 8.68
CA ALA A 399 -7.74 12.36 7.55
C ALA A 399 -6.41 13.11 7.47
N GLY A 400 -5.37 12.37 7.10
CA GLY A 400 -4.00 12.83 7.01
C GLY A 400 -3.31 12.34 5.74
N HIS A 401 -1.99 12.19 5.83
CA HIS A 401 -1.13 11.81 4.72
C HIS A 401 -1.24 10.31 4.41
N SER A 402 -0.92 9.41 5.35
CA SER A 402 -0.89 7.97 5.07
C SER A 402 -1.51 7.11 6.18
N GLY A 403 -2.22 6.06 5.80
CA GLY A 403 -2.75 5.08 6.74
C GLY A 403 -1.69 4.04 7.09
N ILE A 404 -1.52 3.02 6.24
CA ILE A 404 -0.52 1.96 6.44
C ILE A 404 0.35 1.74 5.20
N SER A 405 1.68 1.86 5.36
CA SER A 405 2.65 1.67 4.29
C SER A 405 3.53 0.44 4.53
N VAL A 406 3.66 -0.41 3.51
CA VAL A 406 4.55 -1.58 3.50
C VAL A 406 5.73 -1.31 2.56
N GLN A 407 6.95 -1.32 3.09
CA GLN A 407 8.15 -0.88 2.41
C GLN A 407 9.25 -1.94 2.51
N ASN A 408 9.82 -2.38 1.39
CA ASN A 408 10.91 -3.37 1.34
C ASN A 408 10.68 -4.59 2.26
N THR A 409 9.43 -5.02 2.37
CA THR A 409 9.00 -6.07 3.28
C THR A 409 8.45 -7.22 2.46
N TYR A 410 8.87 -8.43 2.80
CA TYR A 410 8.44 -9.65 2.11
C TYR A 410 7.32 -10.35 2.89
N GLY A 411 6.22 -10.73 2.23
CA GLY A 411 5.21 -11.58 2.85
C GLY A 411 4.46 -10.90 4.00
N ALA A 412 4.21 -9.59 3.92
CA ALA A 412 3.33 -8.93 4.89
C ALA A 412 1.86 -9.33 4.66
N LEU A 413 1.10 -9.54 5.74
CA LEU A 413 -0.34 -9.78 5.71
C LEU A 413 -1.06 -8.68 6.49
N LEU A 414 -1.91 -7.93 5.81
CA LEU A 414 -2.85 -7.00 6.43
C LEU A 414 -4.24 -7.62 6.30
N THR A 415 -4.90 -7.95 7.41
CA THR A 415 -6.22 -8.57 7.39
C THR A 415 -7.24 -7.91 8.31
N ASN A 416 -8.43 -7.62 7.79
CA ASN A 416 -9.45 -6.82 8.48
C ASN A 416 -8.89 -5.47 8.94
N VAL A 417 -8.26 -4.76 8.00
CA VAL A 417 -7.66 -3.45 8.24
C VAL A 417 -8.47 -2.39 7.51
N HIS A 418 -8.86 -1.32 8.20
CA HIS A 418 -9.80 -0.34 7.64
C HIS A 418 -9.33 1.09 7.85
N ASP A 419 -9.33 1.88 6.77
CA ASP A 419 -9.31 3.33 6.83
C ASP A 419 -10.75 3.85 6.93
N ARG A 420 -11.05 4.49 8.06
CA ARG A 420 -12.33 5.10 8.42
C ARG A 420 -12.16 6.59 8.74
N THR A 421 -11.10 7.21 8.26
CA THR A 421 -10.91 8.66 8.42
C THR A 421 -11.90 9.46 7.60
N ASP A 422 -12.12 10.72 7.99
CA ASP A 422 -13.05 11.63 7.33
C ASP A 422 -12.62 11.90 5.88
N GLY A 423 -13.22 11.19 4.92
CA GLY A 423 -12.87 11.28 3.49
C GLY A 423 -11.59 10.53 3.11
N GLY A 424 -11.08 9.69 3.99
CA GLY A 424 -9.94 8.80 3.74
C GLY A 424 -8.57 9.50 3.76
N MET A 425 -7.57 8.76 4.23
CA MET A 425 -6.17 9.14 4.16
C MET A 425 -5.77 9.39 2.71
N TRP A 426 -4.84 10.32 2.48
CA TRP A 426 -4.37 10.61 1.12
C TRP A 426 -3.77 9.36 0.46
N HIS A 427 -2.96 8.61 1.21
CA HIS A 427 -2.47 7.28 0.90
C HIS A 427 -3.02 6.26 1.92
N PRO A 428 -4.19 5.64 1.68
CA PRO A 428 -4.86 4.76 2.65
C PRO A 428 -3.98 3.58 3.07
N MET A 429 -3.73 2.66 2.16
CA MET A 429 -2.92 1.47 2.39
C MET A 429 -2.20 1.12 1.12
N GLY A 430 -0.95 0.68 1.24
CA GLY A 430 -0.15 0.50 0.06
C GLY A 430 1.24 -0.05 0.25
N VAL A 431 1.94 -0.15 -0.88
CA VAL A 431 3.28 -0.72 -1.01
C VAL A 431 4.25 0.28 -1.61
N SER A 432 5.53 0.13 -1.27
CA SER A 432 6.63 0.85 -1.90
C SER A 432 7.96 0.12 -1.72
N HIS A 433 9.03 0.63 -2.31
CA HIS A 433 10.41 0.23 -2.00
C HIS A 433 10.67 -1.27 -2.09
N ARG A 434 10.28 -1.90 -3.20
CA ARG A 434 10.55 -3.32 -3.46
C ARG A 434 9.89 -4.25 -2.44
N ALA A 435 8.83 -3.77 -1.78
CA ALA A 435 7.92 -4.65 -1.05
C ALA A 435 7.43 -5.75 -1.99
N ALA A 436 7.33 -6.96 -1.46
CA ALA A 436 7.14 -8.17 -2.25
C ALA A 436 6.19 -9.13 -1.55
N ALA A 437 5.39 -9.87 -2.32
CA ALA A 437 4.43 -10.86 -1.81
C ALA A 437 3.51 -10.31 -0.69
N THR A 438 3.11 -9.04 -0.79
CA THR A 438 2.26 -8.38 0.22
C THR A 438 0.79 -8.71 -0.03
N VAL A 439 0.06 -9.03 1.03
CA VAL A 439 -1.36 -9.39 0.98
C VAL A 439 -2.18 -8.41 1.81
N PHE A 440 -3.08 -7.70 1.15
CA PHE A 440 -4.17 -6.94 1.75
C PHE A 440 -5.45 -7.76 1.62
N HIS A 441 -5.91 -8.34 2.73
CA HIS A 441 -6.98 -9.32 2.76
C HIS A 441 -8.16 -8.81 3.60
N ARG A 442 -9.33 -8.60 2.98
CA ARG A 442 -10.47 -7.97 3.65
C ARG A 442 -10.14 -6.61 4.24
N VAL A 443 -9.45 -5.78 3.47
CA VAL A 443 -9.18 -4.39 3.85
C VAL A 443 -10.22 -3.45 3.24
N SER A 444 -10.36 -2.25 3.81
CA SER A 444 -11.17 -1.22 3.17
C SER A 444 -10.68 0.21 3.34
N TRP A 445 -11.06 1.08 2.40
CA TRP A 445 -10.84 2.52 2.45
C TRP A 445 -11.97 3.30 1.77
N PRO A 446 -12.07 4.63 1.98
CA PRO A 446 -13.15 5.43 1.41
C PRO A 446 -13.17 5.53 -0.12
N SER A 447 -14.37 5.70 -0.69
CA SER A 447 -14.63 5.71 -2.14
C SER A 447 -13.95 6.84 -2.91
N ASN A 448 -13.63 7.94 -2.24
CA ASN A 448 -12.93 9.09 -2.78
C ASN A 448 -11.40 8.98 -2.61
N ARG A 449 -10.89 7.80 -2.30
CA ARG A 449 -9.46 7.48 -2.24
C ARG A 449 -9.18 6.23 -3.05
N ALA A 450 -7.90 5.92 -3.19
CA ALA A 450 -7.41 4.74 -3.90
C ALA A 450 -6.25 4.14 -3.12
N PHE A 451 -6.00 2.84 -3.28
CA PHE A 451 -4.81 2.22 -2.70
C PHE A 451 -3.53 2.92 -3.17
N ASP A 452 -2.46 2.81 -2.37
CA ASP A 452 -1.18 3.43 -2.71
C ASP A 452 -0.19 2.40 -3.28
N ALA A 453 0.45 2.77 -4.38
CA ALA A 453 1.68 2.15 -4.84
C ALA A 453 2.69 3.28 -5.06
N HIS A 454 3.42 3.64 -4.00
CA HIS A 454 4.22 4.88 -3.98
C HIS A 454 5.40 4.87 -4.96
N GLY A 455 5.79 3.72 -5.51
CA GLY A 455 6.97 3.56 -6.35
C GLY A 455 8.18 2.98 -5.63
N VAL A 456 9.32 3.04 -6.32
CA VAL A 456 10.51 2.25 -6.02
C VAL A 456 10.18 0.74 -6.08
N PHE A 457 9.44 0.38 -7.12
CA PHE A 457 9.35 -0.97 -7.72
C PHE A 457 8.83 -2.10 -6.81
N PRO A 458 7.77 -1.91 -6.00
CA PRO A 458 7.10 -3.03 -5.37
C PRO A 458 6.53 -4.00 -6.43
N HIS A 459 6.45 -5.28 -6.10
CA HIS A 459 5.94 -6.34 -6.99
C HIS A 459 5.17 -7.40 -6.18
N ALA A 460 4.39 -8.23 -6.87
CA ALA A 460 3.62 -9.30 -6.23
C ALA A 460 2.79 -8.77 -5.03
N THR A 461 1.79 -7.94 -5.32
CA THR A 461 0.86 -7.39 -4.33
C THR A 461 -0.53 -7.91 -4.61
N LEU A 462 -1.21 -8.39 -3.57
CA LEU A 462 -2.57 -8.92 -3.65
C LEU A 462 -3.53 -8.06 -2.82
N PHE A 463 -4.56 -7.52 -3.45
CA PHE A 463 -5.78 -7.04 -2.80
C PHE A 463 -6.86 -8.12 -2.95
N ASP A 464 -7.21 -8.76 -1.85
CA ASP A 464 -8.06 -9.95 -1.79
C ASP A 464 -9.30 -9.68 -0.98
N ASP A 465 -10.49 -9.88 -1.56
CA ASP A 465 -11.79 -9.66 -0.91
C ASP A 465 -11.87 -8.28 -0.24
N SER A 466 -11.34 -7.26 -0.92
CA SER A 466 -11.12 -5.92 -0.36
C SER A 466 -12.04 -4.90 -1.01
N THR A 467 -12.39 -3.84 -0.28
CA THR A 467 -13.37 -2.84 -0.72
C THR A 467 -12.78 -1.44 -0.70
N GLY A 468 -12.88 -0.69 -1.79
CA GLY A 468 -12.42 0.69 -1.77
C GLY A 468 -12.61 1.44 -3.08
N GLY A 469 -12.35 2.74 -3.03
CA GLY A 469 -12.39 3.58 -4.22
C GLY A 469 -11.19 3.40 -5.13
N LEU A 470 -11.35 3.85 -6.38
CA LEU A 470 -10.25 4.33 -7.21
C LEU A 470 -10.64 5.72 -7.77
N VAL A 471 -9.82 6.73 -7.54
CA VAL A 471 -10.12 8.10 -7.97
C VAL A 471 -9.33 8.51 -9.21
N GLY A 472 -10.06 8.96 -10.23
CA GLY A 472 -9.52 9.52 -11.46
C GLY A 472 -8.67 8.53 -12.27
N ALA A 473 -7.99 9.06 -13.29
CA ALA A 473 -7.14 8.26 -14.18
C ALA A 473 -5.80 7.80 -13.55
N ALA A 474 -5.47 8.22 -12.32
CA ALA A 474 -4.18 7.94 -11.66
C ALA A 474 -4.30 7.27 -10.29
N SER A 475 -5.49 6.79 -9.91
CA SER A 475 -5.73 5.99 -8.71
C SER A 475 -4.95 6.38 -7.43
N GLY A 476 -4.73 7.68 -7.15
CA GLY A 476 -4.18 8.16 -5.87
C GLY A 476 -2.79 7.66 -5.43
N SER A 477 -2.01 6.99 -6.29
CA SER A 477 -0.65 6.54 -5.93
C SER A 477 0.31 7.72 -5.85
N GLY A 478 1.10 7.78 -4.78
CA GLY A 478 2.16 8.77 -4.63
C GLY A 478 3.43 8.39 -5.39
N GLY A 479 4.49 9.19 -5.24
CA GLY A 479 5.82 8.88 -5.76
C GLY A 479 6.41 9.96 -6.65
N ALA A 480 7.69 10.26 -6.42
CA ALA A 480 8.43 11.19 -7.26
C ALA A 480 8.77 10.58 -8.63
N GLN A 481 8.85 11.41 -9.68
CA GLN A 481 9.09 10.96 -11.06
C GLN A 481 10.36 10.09 -11.21
N ASN A 482 11.40 10.36 -10.42
CA ASN A 482 12.65 9.60 -10.44
C ASN A 482 12.51 8.16 -9.90
N ASN A 483 11.47 7.89 -9.11
CA ASN A 483 11.20 6.64 -8.42
C ASN A 483 10.24 5.72 -9.18
N LEU A 484 9.83 6.09 -10.40
CA LEU A 484 8.92 5.31 -11.22
C LEU A 484 9.58 4.09 -11.87
N PRO A 485 8.83 2.99 -12.08
CA PRO A 485 7.37 2.87 -11.94
C PRO A 485 6.85 2.70 -10.49
N ASN A 486 5.55 2.98 -10.31
CA ASN A 486 4.80 2.86 -9.05
C ASN A 486 4.68 1.42 -8.59
N HIS A 487 4.45 0.50 -9.53
CA HIS A 487 4.36 -0.94 -9.26
C HIS A 487 4.86 -1.73 -10.46
N MET A 488 5.62 -2.79 -10.19
CA MET A 488 6.10 -3.74 -11.18
C MET A 488 4.99 -4.77 -11.50
N ARG A 489 5.36 -5.95 -12.02
CA ARG A 489 4.39 -7.00 -12.34
C ARG A 489 3.69 -7.54 -11.09
N ASP A 490 2.61 -8.28 -11.35
CA ASP A 490 1.87 -9.04 -10.35
C ASP A 490 1.16 -8.18 -9.29
N LEU A 491 0.60 -7.04 -9.71
CA LEU A 491 -0.49 -6.41 -8.95
C LEU A 491 -1.77 -7.20 -9.23
N VAL A 492 -2.29 -7.87 -8.20
CA VAL A 492 -3.46 -8.75 -8.28
C VAL A 492 -4.61 -8.13 -7.49
N MET A 493 -5.75 -7.94 -8.15
CA MET A 493 -7.01 -7.60 -7.49
C MET A 493 -7.96 -8.77 -7.64
N TRP A 494 -8.28 -9.40 -6.52
CA TRP A 494 -9.11 -10.59 -6.42
C TRP A 494 -10.37 -10.30 -5.62
N ASN A 495 -11.54 -10.44 -6.25
CA ASN A 495 -12.83 -10.05 -5.69
C ASN A 495 -12.81 -8.64 -5.08
N PHE A 496 -12.14 -7.71 -5.76
CA PHE A 496 -12.11 -6.32 -5.33
C PHE A 496 -13.47 -5.67 -5.57
N ASN A 497 -14.08 -5.16 -4.50
CA ASN A 497 -15.33 -4.40 -4.54
C ASN A 497 -15.01 -2.91 -4.69
N HIS A 498 -15.13 -2.42 -5.92
CA HIS A 498 -14.88 -1.03 -6.24
C HIS A 498 -16.05 -0.15 -5.80
N THR A 499 -15.76 0.87 -4.99
CA THR A 499 -16.77 1.82 -4.47
C THR A 499 -16.56 3.24 -4.97
N GLY A 500 -15.54 3.47 -5.80
CA GLY A 500 -15.18 4.77 -6.35
C GLY A 500 -16.07 5.19 -7.50
N GLN A 501 -15.71 6.28 -8.18
CA GLN A 501 -16.51 6.74 -9.31
C GLN A 501 -16.29 5.90 -10.55
N ASP A 502 -17.35 5.72 -11.34
CA ASP A 502 -17.26 5.14 -12.67
C ASP A 502 -16.27 5.91 -13.56
N GLY A 503 -15.41 5.20 -14.28
CA GLY A 503 -14.42 5.86 -15.13
C GLY A 503 -13.54 4.91 -15.94
N LEU A 504 -12.78 5.52 -16.84
CA LEU A 504 -11.70 4.88 -17.60
C LEU A 504 -10.39 5.02 -16.84
N TYR A 505 -9.81 3.90 -16.43
CA TYR A 505 -8.55 3.81 -15.72
C TYR A 505 -7.38 3.59 -16.69
N ASP A 506 -6.34 4.39 -16.50
CA ASP A 506 -5.09 4.38 -17.26
C ASP A 506 -3.95 3.96 -16.32
N TRP A 507 -3.67 2.66 -16.25
CA TRP A 507 -2.61 2.08 -15.42
C TRP A 507 -1.22 2.61 -15.83
N TRP A 508 -1.06 3.06 -17.07
CA TRP A 508 0.21 3.58 -17.59
C TRP A 508 0.05 5.01 -18.13
N ARG A 509 -0.29 5.92 -17.23
CA ARG A 509 -0.71 7.28 -17.58
C ARG A 509 0.42 8.19 -18.04
N THR A 510 0.72 8.14 -19.34
CA THR A 510 1.75 8.99 -19.97
C THR A 510 1.50 10.50 -19.89
N SER A 511 0.25 10.93 -19.63
CA SER A 511 -0.08 12.34 -19.41
C SER A 511 0.36 12.86 -18.03
N SER A 512 0.71 11.97 -17.10
CA SER A 512 1.25 12.31 -15.78
C SER A 512 2.70 11.86 -15.70
N ARG A 513 3.50 12.55 -14.89
CA ARG A 513 4.88 12.14 -14.56
C ARG A 513 5.00 11.36 -13.25
N PHE A 514 3.87 11.05 -12.59
CA PHE A 514 3.84 10.45 -11.25
C PHE A 514 3.17 9.07 -11.20
N TYR A 515 2.69 8.56 -12.34
CA TYR A 515 1.85 7.36 -12.34
C TYR A 515 2.18 6.34 -13.44
N ARG A 516 2.72 5.19 -13.06
CA ARG A 516 3.14 4.07 -13.92
C ARG A 516 2.96 2.75 -13.17
N ILE A 517 1.89 2.02 -13.43
CA ILE A 517 1.65 0.67 -12.92
C ILE A 517 1.68 -0.29 -14.11
N LEU A 518 2.53 -1.33 -14.02
CA LEU A 518 2.51 -2.39 -15.03
C LEU A 518 1.13 -3.10 -15.05
N PRO A 519 0.71 -3.67 -16.19
CA PRO A 519 -0.64 -4.18 -16.36
C PRO A 519 -1.03 -5.15 -15.23
N PRO A 520 -2.12 -4.90 -14.48
CA PRO A 520 -2.51 -5.74 -13.35
C PRO A 520 -3.30 -6.98 -13.78
N ILE A 521 -3.49 -7.89 -12.83
CA ILE A 521 -4.38 -9.05 -12.91
C ILE A 521 -5.66 -8.71 -12.14
N LEU A 522 -6.81 -8.72 -12.84
CA LEU A 522 -8.11 -8.36 -12.28
C LEU A 522 -9.05 -9.58 -12.33
N VAL A 523 -9.41 -10.13 -11.18
CA VAL A 523 -10.28 -11.32 -11.10
C VAL A 523 -11.43 -11.03 -10.16
N GLY A 524 -12.66 -11.19 -10.63
CA GLY A 524 -13.86 -11.01 -9.81
C GLY A 524 -14.11 -9.58 -9.38
N TRP A 525 -13.54 -8.60 -10.08
CA TRP A 525 -13.81 -7.18 -9.86
C TRP A 525 -15.31 -6.91 -9.91
N HIS A 526 -15.89 -6.20 -8.95
CA HIS A 526 -17.33 -5.89 -8.92
C HIS A 526 -17.60 -4.58 -8.16
N GLY A 527 -18.88 -4.22 -8.02
CA GLY A 527 -19.29 -2.93 -7.46
C GLY A 527 -19.48 -1.88 -8.55
N GLN A 528 -18.96 -0.67 -8.32
CA GLN A 528 -19.03 0.44 -9.27
C GLN A 528 -18.29 0.10 -10.57
N SER A 529 -18.84 0.57 -11.69
CA SER A 529 -18.35 0.24 -13.02
C SER A 529 -16.93 0.77 -13.22
N ALA A 530 -16.08 0.02 -13.89
CA ALA A 530 -14.74 0.45 -14.24
C ALA A 530 -14.43 0.05 -15.69
N GLN A 531 -13.78 0.92 -16.43
CA GLN A 531 -13.25 0.62 -17.75
C GLN A 531 -11.72 0.71 -17.72
N PHE A 532 -11.04 -0.07 -18.54
CA PHE A 532 -9.58 -0.05 -18.63
C PHE A 532 -9.15 0.17 -20.06
N LEU A 533 -8.04 0.90 -20.24
CA LEU A 533 -7.43 1.04 -21.54
C LEU A 533 -6.98 -0.32 -22.08
N SER A 534 -7.30 -0.57 -23.35
CA SER A 534 -6.94 -1.80 -24.05
C SER A 534 -5.43 -2.05 -23.99
N GLY A 535 -5.04 -3.25 -23.54
CA GLY A 535 -3.63 -3.66 -23.43
C GLY A 535 -2.91 -3.19 -22.16
N GLN A 536 -3.61 -2.51 -21.24
CA GLN A 536 -3.08 -2.13 -19.93
C GLN A 536 -3.57 -3.01 -18.78
N VAL A 537 -4.12 -4.19 -19.09
CA VAL A 537 -4.49 -5.22 -18.10
C VAL A 537 -3.86 -6.53 -18.56
N GLU A 538 -3.15 -7.21 -17.68
CA GLU A 538 -2.44 -8.47 -17.98
C GLU A 538 -3.43 -9.63 -18.10
N TYR A 539 -4.38 -9.70 -17.18
CA TYR A 539 -5.40 -10.73 -17.16
C TYR A 539 -6.70 -10.20 -16.56
N VAL A 540 -7.83 -10.57 -17.15
CA VAL A 540 -9.16 -10.25 -16.63
C VAL A 540 -10.05 -11.49 -16.62
N GLU A 541 -10.75 -11.71 -15.51
CA GLU A 541 -11.71 -12.81 -15.34
C GLU A 541 -12.88 -12.35 -14.47
N SER A 542 -14.12 -12.71 -14.86
CA SER A 542 -15.35 -12.37 -14.14
C SER A 542 -15.42 -10.88 -13.75
N PHE A 543 -15.23 -10.00 -14.73
CA PHE A 543 -15.35 -8.58 -14.51
C PHE A 543 -16.82 -8.21 -14.28
N GLY A 544 -17.19 -7.47 -13.25
CA GLY A 544 -18.57 -7.18 -12.87
C GLY A 544 -19.22 -8.13 -11.85
N ALA A 545 -18.57 -9.25 -11.51
CA ALA A 545 -19.12 -10.21 -10.56
C ALA A 545 -18.02 -10.97 -9.81
N ALA A 546 -18.21 -11.22 -8.52
CA ALA A 546 -17.26 -12.01 -7.73
C ALA A 546 -17.09 -13.46 -8.22
N VAL A 547 -15.89 -14.03 -8.05
CA VAL A 547 -15.53 -15.42 -8.38
C VAL A 547 -15.42 -16.31 -7.14
N GLN A 548 -15.38 -17.63 -7.37
CA GLN A 548 -14.87 -18.58 -6.38
C GLN A 548 -13.48 -19.10 -6.79
N PRO A 549 -12.55 -19.30 -5.84
CA PRO A 549 -12.69 -19.03 -4.40
C PRO A 549 -12.85 -17.53 -4.07
N ALA A 550 -13.56 -17.23 -2.97
CA ALA A 550 -13.79 -15.85 -2.53
C ALA A 550 -12.48 -15.09 -2.22
N SER A 551 -11.52 -15.79 -1.61
CA SER A 551 -10.17 -15.28 -1.35
C SER A 551 -9.13 -16.15 -2.05
N LEU A 552 -8.25 -15.54 -2.84
CA LEU A 552 -7.09 -16.21 -3.44
C LEU A 552 -6.10 -16.64 -2.35
N PHE A 553 -5.81 -15.77 -1.39
CA PHE A 553 -4.86 -16.04 -0.31
C PHE A 553 -5.29 -17.27 0.51
N GLU A 554 -6.53 -17.31 0.98
CA GLU A 554 -7.05 -18.44 1.74
C GLU A 554 -7.09 -19.72 0.90
N ALA A 555 -7.40 -19.62 -0.40
CA ALA A 555 -7.40 -20.77 -1.29
C ALA A 555 -5.99 -21.33 -1.52
N GLN A 556 -4.98 -20.48 -1.71
CA GLN A 556 -3.58 -20.91 -1.80
C GLN A 556 -3.10 -21.52 -0.46
N LEU A 557 -3.52 -20.97 0.68
CA LEU A 557 -3.27 -21.58 2.00
C LEU A 557 -3.89 -22.97 2.13
N ASN A 558 -5.12 -23.14 1.64
CA ASN A 558 -5.80 -24.44 1.63
C ASN A 558 -5.03 -25.47 0.81
N VAL A 559 -4.55 -25.09 -0.38
CA VAL A 559 -3.71 -25.93 -1.23
C VAL A 559 -2.41 -26.30 -0.50
N ARG A 560 -1.74 -25.30 0.11
CA ARG A 560 -0.47 -25.50 0.81
C ARG A 560 -0.58 -26.43 2.01
N PHE A 561 -1.60 -26.26 2.86
CA PHE A 561 -1.77 -27.05 4.08
C PHE A 561 -2.59 -28.33 3.88
N GLY A 562 -3.10 -28.59 2.67
CA GLY A 562 -4.02 -29.69 2.42
C GLY A 562 -5.28 -29.59 3.29
N ALA A 563 -5.71 -28.36 3.61
CA ALA A 563 -6.86 -28.13 4.46
C ALA A 563 -8.11 -28.70 3.77
N THR A 564 -8.90 -29.46 4.53
CA THR A 564 -10.04 -30.21 3.97
C THR A 564 -11.28 -29.35 3.74
N SER A 565 -11.30 -28.10 4.22
CA SER A 565 -12.41 -27.17 4.02
C SER A 565 -11.99 -25.70 4.12
N ALA A 566 -12.46 -24.86 3.19
CA ALA A 566 -12.23 -23.41 3.20
C ALA A 566 -12.66 -22.73 4.52
N SER A 567 -13.73 -23.20 5.16
CA SER A 567 -14.24 -22.64 6.42
C SER A 567 -13.25 -22.72 7.59
N GLN A 568 -12.37 -23.72 7.62
CA GLN A 568 -11.36 -23.85 8.68
C GLN A 568 -10.23 -22.82 8.54
N THR A 569 -9.94 -22.40 7.32
CA THR A 569 -8.93 -21.38 7.03
C THR A 569 -9.53 -20.00 7.23
N ALA A 570 -10.73 -19.74 6.72
CA ALA A 570 -11.47 -18.49 6.93
C ALA A 570 -11.59 -18.15 8.42
N ALA A 571 -11.93 -19.15 9.26
CA ALA A 571 -12.05 -18.99 10.72
C ALA A 571 -10.79 -18.43 11.41
N ARG A 572 -9.59 -18.56 10.82
CA ARG A 572 -8.34 -18.01 11.37
C ARG A 572 -8.20 -16.50 11.19
N PHE A 573 -8.92 -15.97 10.22
CA PHE A 573 -8.83 -14.59 9.76
C PHE A 573 -10.17 -13.85 9.93
N GLU A 574 -11.09 -14.40 10.72
CA GLU A 574 -12.33 -13.73 11.10
C GLU A 574 -12.01 -12.47 11.90
N ALA A 575 -12.75 -11.41 11.61
CA ALA A 575 -12.57 -10.13 12.28
C ALA A 575 -13.00 -10.19 13.74
N SER A 576 -12.23 -9.54 14.61
CA SER A 576 -12.62 -9.37 16.01
C SER A 576 -13.90 -8.51 16.14
N PRO A 577 -14.76 -8.78 17.14
CA PRO A 577 -15.95 -7.96 17.40
C PRO A 577 -15.62 -6.48 17.59
N GLY A 578 -16.39 -5.59 16.94
CA GLY A 578 -16.17 -4.13 16.98
C GLY A 578 -15.23 -3.58 15.90
N ILE A 579 -14.48 -4.45 15.21
CA ILE A 579 -13.82 -4.11 13.93
C ILE A 579 -14.74 -4.49 12.77
N ALA A 580 -15.43 -5.62 12.88
CA ALA A 580 -16.37 -6.15 11.88
C ALA A 580 -17.63 -5.31 11.62
N GLU A 581 -17.89 -4.24 12.38
CA GLU A 581 -19.05 -3.39 12.12
C GLU A 581 -18.94 -2.79 10.71
N PRO A 582 -19.91 -3.02 9.82
CA PRO A 582 -19.85 -2.54 8.45
C PRO A 582 -19.70 -1.03 8.46
N TRP A 583 -18.54 -0.57 7.99
CA TRP A 583 -18.40 0.80 7.56
C TRP A 583 -19.15 0.90 6.24
N GLU A 584 -20.40 1.37 6.29
CA GLU A 584 -21.08 1.88 5.11
C GLU A 584 -20.28 3.09 4.64
N PRO A 585 -19.69 3.07 3.43
CA PRO A 585 -19.12 4.27 2.88
C PRO A 585 -20.22 5.33 2.91
N THR A 586 -19.98 6.45 3.58
CA THR A 586 -20.80 7.64 3.35
C THR A 586 -20.66 7.96 1.87
N THR A 587 -21.62 7.51 1.07
CA THR A 587 -21.86 8.03 -0.26
C THR A 587 -21.97 9.53 -0.09
N ILE A 588 -20.99 10.26 -0.59
CA ILE A 588 -21.12 11.72 -0.66
C ILE A 588 -22.32 11.94 -1.57
N ALA A 589 -23.45 12.27 -0.97
CA ALA A 589 -24.62 12.70 -1.70
C ALA A 589 -24.14 13.83 -2.62
N GLN A 590 -24.23 13.62 -3.93
CA GLN A 590 -23.96 14.68 -4.88
C GLN A 590 -24.77 15.91 -4.44
N PRO A 591 -24.16 17.11 -4.37
CA PRO A 591 -24.90 18.29 -3.98
C PRO A 591 -26.08 18.43 -4.93
N ALA A 592 -27.29 18.28 -4.40
CA ALA A 592 -28.52 18.43 -5.16
C ALA A 592 -28.48 19.79 -5.83
N THR A 593 -28.28 19.81 -7.15
CA THR A 593 -28.36 21.02 -7.95
C THR A 593 -29.82 21.45 -7.94
N ARG A 594 -30.20 22.28 -6.96
CA ARG A 594 -31.42 23.09 -7.06
C ARG A 594 -31.18 24.15 -8.14
N PHE A 595 -31.31 23.76 -9.40
CA PHE A 595 -31.65 24.70 -10.45
C PHE A 595 -33.09 25.14 -10.25
N SER A 596 -33.30 26.21 -9.47
CA SER A 596 -34.55 26.97 -9.57
C SER A 596 -34.51 27.76 -10.87
N SER A 597 -35.22 27.29 -11.88
CA SER A 597 -35.54 28.09 -13.07
C SER A 597 -36.46 29.23 -12.64
N SER A 598 -35.89 30.43 -12.48
CA SER A 598 -36.69 31.66 -12.43
C SER A 598 -36.53 32.41 -13.75
N THR A 599 -37.56 32.30 -14.59
CA THR A 599 -37.77 33.18 -15.74
C THR A 599 -38.18 34.57 -15.24
N PRO A 600 -37.70 35.66 -15.87
CA PRO A 600 -38.07 37.02 -15.47
C PRO A 600 -39.34 37.45 -16.18
N ASN A 601 -40.48 37.35 -15.50
CA ASN A 601 -41.62 38.24 -15.72
C ASN A 601 -42.61 38.04 -14.58
N ASP A 602 -42.62 38.98 -13.63
CA ASP A 602 -43.86 39.65 -13.22
C ASP A 602 -43.51 40.77 -12.22
N ARG A 603 -43.85 42.01 -12.61
CA ARG A 603 -44.01 43.11 -11.65
C ARG A 603 -45.28 42.84 -10.86
N PRO A 604 -45.35 43.21 -9.58
CA PRO A 604 -46.04 44.48 -9.30
C PRO A 604 -45.52 45.27 -8.08
N THR A 605 -45.63 46.59 -8.25
CA THR A 605 -46.06 47.63 -7.28
C THR A 605 -45.30 47.89 -5.98
N GLU A 606 -44.86 49.15 -5.90
CA GLU A 606 -44.49 49.96 -4.74
C GLU A 606 -45.37 49.78 -3.51
N THR A 607 -44.79 49.90 -2.30
CA THR A 607 -45.14 50.95 -1.31
C THR A 607 -44.26 50.86 -0.05
N GLY A 608 -43.64 51.99 0.32
CA GLY A 608 -43.17 52.34 1.67
C GLY A 608 -41.85 51.68 2.14
N GLY A 609 -40.85 52.36 2.67
CA GLY A 609 -40.72 53.74 3.11
C GLY A 609 -39.59 53.82 4.14
N CYS A 610 -38.68 54.78 3.93
CA CYS A 610 -37.82 55.47 4.90
C CYS A 610 -36.77 54.69 5.72
N GLY A 611 -35.52 55.14 5.58
CA GLY A 611 -34.42 54.85 6.50
C GLY A 611 -33.09 55.47 6.04
N CYS A 612 -33.04 56.79 5.89
CA CYS A 612 -31.84 57.53 5.53
C CYS A 612 -30.79 57.58 6.65
N GLY A 613 -29.53 57.57 6.24
CA GLY A 613 -28.36 58.07 6.97
C GLY A 613 -27.12 57.28 6.55
N GLY A 614 -26.12 57.78 5.82
CA GLY A 614 -25.77 59.13 5.43
C GLY A 614 -24.24 59.23 5.45
N VAL A 615 -23.64 59.56 4.28
CA VAL A 615 -22.33 60.22 4.04
C VAL A 615 -21.04 59.60 4.61
N GLY A 616 -19.95 59.42 3.85
CA GLY A 616 -19.67 59.82 2.46
C GLY A 616 -18.22 59.56 1.99
N CYS A 617 -17.95 60.10 0.78
CA CYS A 617 -16.67 60.31 0.07
C CYS A 617 -15.95 59.07 -0.52
N SER A 618 -16.01 58.88 -1.86
CA SER A 618 -15.08 59.43 -2.90
C SER A 618 -13.76 58.63 -2.93
N ALA A 619 -13.23 58.10 -4.04
CA ALA A 619 -13.34 58.51 -5.43
C ALA A 619 -13.04 57.35 -6.40
N CYS A 620 -13.56 57.49 -7.62
CA CYS A 620 -13.28 56.69 -8.80
C CYS A 620 -11.86 56.88 -9.33
N LEU A 621 -11.30 55.83 -9.94
CA LEU A 621 -10.56 55.94 -11.20
C LEU A 621 -10.72 54.65 -12.01
N ALA A 622 -11.04 54.85 -13.29
CA ALA A 622 -11.45 53.85 -14.27
C ALA A 622 -10.35 53.61 -15.31
N VAL A 623 -10.67 52.72 -16.28
CA VAL A 623 -10.07 52.52 -17.63
C VAL A 623 -8.94 51.48 -17.67
N ALA A 624 -8.81 50.55 -18.63
CA ALA A 624 -9.63 49.82 -19.62
C ALA A 624 -8.66 48.75 -20.23
N PRO A 625 -9.13 47.75 -20.99
CA PRO A 625 -8.39 46.51 -21.27
C PRO A 625 -7.73 46.42 -22.67
N ALA A 626 -7.05 45.28 -22.86
CA ALA A 626 -6.72 44.56 -24.10
C ALA A 626 -5.32 44.77 -24.73
N THR A 627 -4.63 43.64 -24.97
CA THR A 627 -3.90 43.35 -26.21
C THR A 627 -3.72 41.83 -26.42
N THR A 628 -4.18 41.36 -27.58
CA THR A 628 -3.86 40.15 -28.36
C THR A 628 -2.38 39.98 -28.69
N VAL A 629 -1.86 38.74 -28.94
CA VAL A 629 -1.05 38.28 -30.12
C VAL A 629 -0.84 36.71 -30.07
N PRO A 630 -0.24 35.97 -31.07
CA PRO A 630 -0.91 35.25 -32.17
C PRO A 630 -0.57 33.73 -32.31
N SER A 631 -1.18 33.13 -33.34
CA SER A 631 -1.00 31.79 -33.94
C SER A 631 0.29 31.56 -34.75
N TYR A 632 0.79 30.32 -34.80
CA TYR A 632 1.61 29.74 -35.88
C TYR A 632 1.30 28.25 -36.12
N GLU A 633 1.17 27.87 -37.40
CA GLU A 633 1.05 26.51 -37.94
C GLU A 633 2.39 25.74 -37.91
N LEU A 634 2.37 24.40 -37.87
CA LEU A 634 3.39 23.56 -38.52
C LEU A 634 2.98 22.09 -38.72
N LEU A 635 2.78 21.75 -40.00
CA LEU A 635 3.15 20.56 -40.78
C LEU A 635 2.86 19.13 -40.27
N ALA A 636 2.03 18.45 -41.06
CA ALA A 636 1.90 17.00 -41.15
C ALA A 636 3.15 16.33 -41.74
N PHE A 637 3.49 15.15 -41.20
CA PHE A 637 4.32 14.13 -41.86
C PHE A 637 3.71 12.75 -41.62
N GLU A 638 3.31 12.08 -42.71
CA GLU A 638 3.04 10.65 -42.75
C GLU A 638 4.38 9.88 -42.71
N ALA A 639 4.48 8.86 -41.85
CA ALA A 639 5.42 7.76 -42.03
C ALA A 639 4.84 6.46 -41.46
N ALA A 640 4.99 5.41 -42.26
CA ALA A 640 4.29 4.13 -42.17
C ALA A 640 4.71 3.25 -40.98
N ALA A 641 3.73 2.53 -40.43
CA ALA A 641 3.91 1.47 -39.43
C ALA A 641 4.48 0.18 -40.04
N PRO A 642 5.35 -0.54 -39.32
CA PRO A 642 5.49 -1.98 -39.48
C PRO A 642 4.89 -2.74 -38.29
N GLN A 643 4.10 -3.76 -38.62
CA GLN A 643 3.54 -4.76 -37.72
C GLN A 643 4.65 -5.57 -37.02
N PRO A 644 4.56 -5.89 -35.71
CA PRO A 644 5.43 -6.89 -35.12
C PRO A 644 4.82 -8.29 -35.27
N GLN A 645 5.53 -9.12 -36.04
CA GLN A 645 5.32 -10.56 -36.12
C GLN A 645 5.78 -11.22 -34.81
N ARG A 646 4.96 -12.13 -34.28
CA ARG A 646 5.33 -13.12 -33.27
C ARG A 646 6.57 -13.89 -33.71
N ILE A 647 7.61 -13.90 -32.87
CA ILE A 647 8.73 -14.83 -33.02
C ILE A 647 8.87 -15.64 -31.72
N ASP A 648 8.49 -16.89 -31.85
CA ASP A 648 8.75 -18.01 -30.96
C ASP A 648 10.25 -18.37 -31.03
N ARG A 649 10.98 -18.44 -29.91
CA ARG A 649 12.35 -19.00 -29.88
C ARG A 649 12.64 -19.86 -28.67
N GLN A 650 12.55 -21.16 -28.91
CA GLN A 650 13.39 -22.18 -28.29
C GLN A 650 14.85 -22.11 -28.78
N ARG A 651 15.76 -22.62 -27.93
CA ARG A 651 17.16 -23.07 -28.15
C ARG A 651 18.24 -21.99 -27.97
N GLY A 652 19.40 -22.26 -27.36
CA GLY A 652 19.99 -23.50 -26.86
C GLY A 652 21.45 -23.25 -26.47
N ALA A 653 21.90 -23.88 -25.39
CA ALA A 653 23.23 -23.73 -24.79
C ALA A 653 24.39 -24.28 -25.65
N GLN A 654 25.55 -23.60 -25.63
CA GLN A 654 26.90 -24.20 -25.65
C GLN A 654 27.96 -23.21 -25.08
N PRO A 655 29.05 -23.70 -24.45
CA PRO A 655 29.91 -22.92 -23.54
C PRO A 655 31.21 -22.40 -24.18
N ILE A 656 31.86 -21.41 -23.55
CA ILE A 656 33.22 -20.97 -23.88
C ILE A 656 34.13 -21.07 -22.65
N SER A 657 35.30 -21.68 -22.87
CA SER A 657 36.28 -22.13 -21.89
C SER A 657 37.23 -21.05 -21.35
N SER A 658 37.62 -21.25 -20.10
CA SER A 658 38.70 -20.63 -19.33
C SER A 658 40.08 -20.50 -20.02
N LYS A 659 40.83 -19.45 -19.67
CA LYS A 659 42.29 -19.51 -19.48
C LYS A 659 42.79 -18.45 -18.49
N ASN A 660 43.38 -18.94 -17.40
CA ASN A 660 44.22 -18.22 -16.43
C ASN A 660 45.52 -17.69 -17.08
N LEU A 661 46.17 -16.72 -16.42
CA LEU A 661 47.57 -16.84 -15.95
C LEU A 661 47.99 -15.60 -15.12
N ASP A 662 48.14 -15.84 -13.81
CA ASP A 662 49.26 -15.54 -12.89
C ASP A 662 50.11 -14.25 -12.98
N GLY A 663 50.31 -13.64 -11.80
CA GLY A 663 51.43 -12.76 -11.47
C GLY A 663 51.45 -12.35 -9.98
N ALA A 664 52.49 -12.73 -9.24
CA ALA A 664 52.58 -12.77 -7.78
C ALA A 664 53.25 -11.54 -7.09
N GLN A 665 52.74 -11.17 -5.88
CA GLN A 665 53.41 -10.90 -4.56
C GLN A 665 54.68 -9.99 -4.45
N PRO A 666 55.14 -9.50 -3.25
CA PRO A 666 54.48 -9.17 -1.95
C PRO A 666 55.04 -7.91 -1.19
N GLY A 667 54.35 -7.50 -0.11
CA GLY A 667 54.95 -7.20 1.21
C GLY A 667 55.23 -5.74 1.63
N LEU A 668 54.76 -5.34 2.83
CA LEU A 668 55.55 -4.74 3.93
C LEU A 668 54.70 -4.43 5.18
N SER A 669 55.22 -4.84 6.34
CA SER A 669 54.76 -4.57 7.71
C SER A 669 55.59 -3.46 8.36
N THR A 670 55.02 -2.66 9.28
CA THR A 670 55.44 -2.51 10.71
C THR A 670 54.73 -1.35 11.43
N GLU A 671 54.43 -1.58 12.71
CA GLU A 671 53.88 -0.70 13.76
C GLU A 671 54.77 0.52 14.12
N LEU A 672 54.21 1.59 14.74
CA LEU A 672 54.44 1.98 16.16
C LEU A 672 53.80 3.35 16.57
N LEU A 673 53.35 3.45 17.85
CA LEU A 673 53.03 4.63 18.71
C LEU A 673 51.63 5.27 18.52
N GLY A 674 50.72 5.46 19.49
CA GLY A 674 50.77 5.41 20.95
C GLY A 674 50.61 6.81 21.58
N LEU A 675 49.37 7.22 21.94
CA LEU A 675 48.93 8.03 23.11
C LEU A 675 47.46 8.56 22.94
N PRO A 676 46.72 8.89 24.02
CA PRO A 676 45.27 8.65 24.16
C PRO A 676 44.39 9.89 23.93
N SER A 677 43.11 9.70 23.57
CA SER A 677 42.05 10.73 23.52
C SER A 677 40.66 10.08 23.33
N PRO A 678 39.56 10.74 23.74
CA PRO A 678 38.58 10.26 24.71
C PRO A 678 37.42 9.45 24.11
N SER A 679 36.81 8.63 24.97
CA SER A 679 35.54 7.94 24.72
C SER A 679 34.42 8.95 24.48
N ILE A 680 34.01 9.09 23.23
CA ILE A 680 32.73 9.67 22.83
C ILE A 680 31.93 8.47 22.32
N HIS A 681 30.80 8.17 22.97
CA HIS A 681 29.89 7.13 22.54
C HIS A 681 29.41 7.45 21.11
N GLU A 682 29.58 6.48 20.21
CA GLU A 682 29.31 6.58 18.77
C GLU A 682 27.88 6.15 18.42
N ASP A 683 27.00 6.04 19.44
CA ASP A 683 25.64 5.53 19.31
C ASP A 683 24.58 6.63 19.09
N ASP A 684 24.85 7.88 19.50
CA ASP A 684 23.85 8.97 19.47
C ASP A 684 23.61 9.60 18.08
N ASN A 685 24.28 9.12 17.03
CA ASN A 685 24.20 9.70 15.68
C ASN A 685 23.61 8.73 14.63
N GLN A 686 23.19 7.53 15.04
CA GLN A 686 22.66 6.53 14.11
C GLN A 686 21.17 6.73 13.80
N ASP A 687 20.38 7.36 14.68
CA ASP A 687 18.94 7.52 14.46
C ASP A 687 18.57 8.69 13.53
N ALA A 688 19.30 9.80 13.61
CA ALA A 688 19.24 10.86 12.58
C ALA A 688 19.75 10.34 11.22
N PHE A 689 20.75 9.45 11.24
CA PHE A 689 21.27 8.80 10.04
C PHE A 689 20.29 7.77 9.49
N VAL A 690 19.54 7.02 10.29
CA VAL A 690 18.51 6.07 9.82
C VAL A 690 17.30 6.81 9.26
N ASN A 691 16.84 7.89 9.90
CA ASN A 691 15.78 8.74 9.36
C ASN A 691 16.23 9.45 8.06
N ALA A 692 17.50 9.86 7.95
CA ALA A 692 18.05 10.46 6.74
C ALA A 692 18.40 9.44 5.65
N LEU A 693 18.83 8.23 6.00
CA LEU A 693 19.17 7.14 5.06
C LEU A 693 17.89 6.48 4.54
N LEU A 694 16.84 6.36 5.37
CA LEU A 694 15.50 6.05 4.88
C LEU A 694 14.92 7.28 4.14
N ALA A 695 15.13 8.52 4.57
CA ALA A 695 14.69 9.68 3.75
C ALA A 695 15.39 9.77 2.37
N ASP A 696 16.66 9.39 2.24
CA ASP A 696 17.44 9.50 1.00
C ASP A 696 17.42 8.22 0.13
N GLU A 697 17.32 7.02 0.73
CA GLU A 697 17.23 5.73 0.02
C GLU A 697 15.78 5.20 -0.06
N VAL A 698 14.85 5.70 0.78
CA VAL A 698 13.41 5.34 0.84
C VAL A 698 12.49 6.52 0.45
N PHE A 699 13.00 7.69 0.10
CA PHE A 699 12.19 8.72 -0.60
C PHE A 699 12.91 9.36 -1.78
N GLY A 700 14.18 9.02 -2.00
CA GLY A 700 15.01 9.57 -3.08
C GLY A 700 15.35 11.05 -2.87
N GLN A 701 16.50 11.48 -3.39
CA GLN A 701 16.81 12.91 -3.44
C GLN A 701 15.90 13.59 -4.47
N ALA A 702 14.90 14.34 -3.99
CA ALA A 702 14.09 15.21 -4.82
C ALA A 702 14.74 16.61 -4.92
N GLU A 703 15.05 17.03 -6.14
CA GLU A 703 15.21 18.44 -6.51
C GLU A 703 13.87 19.19 -6.28
N PRO A 704 13.85 20.54 -6.24
CA PRO A 704 12.67 21.32 -5.87
C PRO A 704 11.43 20.92 -6.68
N VAL A 705 10.35 20.65 -5.95
CA VAL A 705 9.05 20.17 -6.45
C VAL A 705 8.54 21.06 -7.58
N ASP A 706 8.41 20.47 -8.76
CA ASP A 706 7.62 21.02 -9.84
C ASP A 706 6.20 20.47 -9.66
N PHE A 707 5.23 21.35 -9.44
CA PHE A 707 3.84 21.00 -9.17
C PHE A 707 3.17 20.49 -10.46
N ASP A 708 2.36 19.43 -10.35
CA ASP A 708 1.34 19.17 -11.38
C ASP A 708 0.06 19.90 -10.96
N PRO A 709 -0.27 21.04 -11.58
CA PRO A 709 -1.50 21.77 -11.29
C PRO A 709 -2.77 20.95 -11.61
N ASP A 710 -2.67 19.84 -12.35
CA ASP A 710 -3.83 19.00 -12.68
C ASP A 710 -4.25 18.10 -11.52
N GLU A 711 -3.37 17.71 -10.60
CA GLU A 711 -3.76 16.82 -9.48
C GLU A 711 -4.61 17.55 -8.43
N GLU A 712 -4.18 18.75 -8.02
CA GLU A 712 -4.98 19.63 -7.16
C GLU A 712 -6.13 20.30 -7.90
N SER A 713 -5.99 20.71 -9.16
CA SER A 713 -7.11 21.39 -9.85
C SER A 713 -8.24 20.43 -10.19
N THR A 714 -7.95 19.16 -10.46
CA THR A 714 -9.00 18.15 -10.63
C THR A 714 -9.68 17.88 -9.28
N LEU A 715 -8.94 17.63 -8.20
CA LEU A 715 -9.56 17.38 -6.88
C LEU A 715 -10.27 18.61 -6.28
N ALA A 716 -9.71 19.82 -6.43
CA ALA A 716 -10.28 21.07 -5.92
C ALA A 716 -11.40 21.65 -6.81
N ALA A 717 -11.47 21.27 -8.09
CA ALA A 717 -12.65 21.53 -8.93
C ALA A 717 -13.79 20.53 -8.66
N TRP A 718 -13.49 19.38 -8.04
CA TRP A 718 -14.47 18.35 -7.69
C TRP A 718 -15.00 18.49 -6.26
N ALA A 719 -14.23 19.13 -5.37
CA ALA A 719 -14.66 19.53 -4.03
C ALA A 719 -15.56 20.79 -4.00
N ARG A 720 -15.65 21.53 -5.11
CA ARG A 720 -16.61 22.63 -5.32
C ARG A 720 -17.79 22.15 -6.15
#